data_AF-G7IJ99-F1
#
_entry.id   AF-G7IJ99-F1
#
_cell.length_a   1.000
_cell.length_b   1.000
_cell.length_c   1.000
_cell.angle_alpha   90.00
_cell.angle_beta   90.00
_cell.angle_gamma   90.00
#
_symmetry.space_group_name_H-M   'P 1'
#
loop_
_entity.id
_entity.type
_entity.pdbx_description
1 polymer ?
#
loop_
_entity_poly.entity_id
_entity_poly.type
_entity_poly.pdbx_seq_one_letter_code
_entity_poly.pdbx_strand_id
1 'polypeptide(L)'
;MTFRRVCSFRRWLVHILLRGSIVCSKRKLGKLFYYFDPVLWSGPRLALAMIILINTLFSLCYLIIKWRRAELRHCARTACMRRLISRLVAVFVWFLLKDQLQSITDSTNDLGVDVPPPKPHTPRIFYDFSTHITDFEEILDFSAIFNTTALFLCYLQQISFTVAALLIHSQIPLFVKMARRGLMEQDLSTLDVNKLHPLSPEVISRQATINIGTIGHVAHGKSTVVKAISGVQTVRFKNELERNITIKLGYANAKIYKCEDERCPRPMSYKAYGSGKEDSPMCDVPGFENSKMKLLRHVSFVDCPGHDILMATMLNGAAIMDGALLLIAANESCPQPQTSEHLAAVEIMRLQHIIILQNKVDLIQENVAINQHEAIQKFIQGTVADSAPVVPISAQLKYNIDVVCEYIVKKIPIPERNFISPPNMIVIRSFDVNKPGYEVDEIKGGVAGGSILRGVLKVNQFIEVRPGIVVKDESGNIRCTPIYSRIVSLFAEQNELQFAVPGGLIGVGTTMDPTLTRADRLVGQVLGEVGSLPDVFVELEVNFFLLRRLLGVRTKGSERQGKVSKLTKSEILMLNIGSMSTGAKVTAVKNDLAKLQLTSPVCTSKGEKIALSRRVEKHWRLIGWGQIQAGITLDVPPAPLLS
;
A
#
# COMPACT_ATOMS: atom_id res chain seq x y z
N MET A 1 5.30 -17.61 -16.67
CA MET A 1 5.60 -18.77 -17.56
C MET A 1 7.05 -18.77 -18.10
N THR A 2 7.68 -17.62 -18.28
CA THR A 2 9.05 -17.45 -18.83
C THR A 2 10.17 -17.96 -17.91
N PHE A 3 10.11 -17.73 -16.60
CA PHE A 3 11.15 -18.22 -15.66
C PHE A 3 11.19 -19.76 -15.54
N ARG A 4 10.01 -20.42 -15.63
CA ARG A 4 9.91 -21.89 -15.67
C ARG A 4 10.53 -22.49 -16.94
N ARG A 5 10.47 -21.77 -18.08
CA ARG A 5 11.06 -22.24 -19.35
C ARG A 5 12.58 -22.10 -19.36
N VAL A 6 13.13 -21.05 -18.73
CA VAL A 6 14.59 -20.88 -18.55
C VAL A 6 15.18 -21.92 -17.59
N CYS A 7 14.49 -22.23 -16.48
CA CYS A 7 14.91 -23.33 -15.60
C CYS A 7 14.80 -24.71 -16.25
N SER A 8 13.82 -24.92 -17.13
CA SER A 8 13.70 -26.14 -17.94
C SER A 8 14.84 -26.28 -18.95
N PHE A 9 15.25 -25.18 -19.58
CA PHE A 9 16.42 -25.13 -20.47
C PHE A 9 17.71 -25.48 -19.72
N ARG A 10 17.88 -24.97 -18.49
CA ARG A 10 19.04 -25.29 -17.64
C ARG A 10 19.08 -26.77 -17.23
N ARG A 11 17.93 -27.38 -16.90
CA ARG A 11 17.82 -28.83 -16.62
C ARG A 11 18.09 -29.68 -17.85
N TRP A 12 17.58 -29.29 -19.02
CA TRP A 12 17.79 -29.98 -20.28
C TRP A 12 19.26 -29.98 -20.72
N LEU A 13 19.96 -28.85 -20.54
CA LEU A 13 21.38 -28.70 -20.86
C LEU A 13 22.28 -29.56 -19.96
N VAL A 14 21.98 -29.61 -18.66
CA VAL A 14 22.69 -30.46 -17.69
C VAL A 14 22.50 -31.95 -17.99
N HIS A 15 21.32 -32.33 -18.49
CA HIS A 15 21.00 -33.72 -18.84
C HIS A 15 21.72 -34.22 -20.12
N ILE A 16 22.05 -33.32 -21.04
CA ILE A 16 22.85 -33.60 -22.24
C ILE A 16 24.34 -33.72 -21.89
N LEU A 17 24.83 -32.90 -20.95
CA LEU A 17 26.22 -32.93 -20.50
C LEU A 17 26.56 -34.20 -19.66
N LEU A 18 25.57 -34.78 -18.96
CA LEU A 18 25.75 -35.98 -18.14
C LEU A 18 25.67 -37.31 -18.92
N ARG A 19 25.06 -37.35 -20.11
CA ARG A 19 25.00 -38.55 -20.97
C ARG A 19 25.79 -38.29 -22.24
N GLY A 20 27.10 -38.52 -22.20
CA GLY A 20 28.01 -38.34 -23.33
C GLY A 20 27.61 -39.13 -24.58
N SER A 21 26.84 -38.52 -25.48
CA SER A 21 26.49 -39.09 -26.78
C SER A 21 26.28 -37.96 -27.79
N ILE A 22 27.34 -37.62 -28.53
CA ILE A 22 27.33 -36.64 -29.62
C ILE A 22 26.88 -37.35 -30.90
N VAL A 23 25.60 -37.75 -30.98
CA VAL A 23 24.99 -38.11 -32.27
C VAL A 23 23.50 -37.78 -32.23
N CYS A 24 23.12 -36.54 -32.56
CA CYS A 24 21.78 -36.30 -33.13
C CYS A 24 21.66 -34.95 -33.85
N SER A 25 21.82 -35.04 -35.17
CA SER A 25 21.08 -34.32 -36.22
C SER A 25 21.05 -32.78 -36.23
N LYS A 26 21.71 -32.23 -37.25
CA LYS A 26 21.65 -30.85 -37.78
C LYS A 26 20.23 -30.29 -38.00
N ARG A 27 19.15 -31.08 -37.88
CA ARG A 27 17.75 -30.63 -38.10
C ARG A 27 17.11 -29.89 -36.93
N LYS A 28 17.65 -29.95 -35.70
CA LYS A 28 17.03 -29.25 -34.53
C LYS A 28 17.58 -27.86 -34.22
N LEU A 29 18.78 -27.49 -34.69
CA LEU A 29 19.32 -26.13 -34.51
C LEU A 29 18.60 -25.09 -35.38
N GLY A 30 18.07 -25.47 -36.54
CA GLY A 30 17.31 -24.58 -37.43
C GLY A 30 15.98 -24.08 -36.86
N LYS A 31 15.41 -24.75 -35.84
CA LYS A 31 14.17 -24.31 -35.17
C LYS A 31 14.41 -23.39 -33.97
N LEU A 32 15.67 -23.13 -33.58
CA LEU A 32 16.01 -22.24 -32.46
C LEU A 32 16.04 -20.76 -32.89
N PHE A 33 16.28 -20.47 -34.17
CA PHE A 33 16.32 -19.11 -34.72
C PHE A 33 14.93 -18.50 -34.98
N TYR A 34 13.86 -19.30 -34.98
CA TYR A 34 12.49 -18.83 -35.20
C TYR A 34 11.81 -18.24 -33.94
N TYR A 35 12.49 -18.22 -32.79
CA TYR A 35 11.92 -17.75 -31.52
C TYR A 35 12.46 -16.39 -31.05
N PHE A 36 13.33 -15.75 -31.83
CA PHE A 36 13.85 -14.42 -31.56
C PHE A 36 13.35 -13.45 -32.63
N ASP A 37 12.08 -13.05 -32.51
CA ASP A 37 11.59 -11.87 -33.22
C ASP A 37 12.16 -10.61 -32.53
N PRO A 38 12.87 -9.72 -33.26
CA PRO A 38 13.50 -8.53 -32.70
C PRO A 38 12.49 -7.41 -32.35
N VAL A 39 11.19 -7.61 -32.57
CA VAL A 39 10.15 -6.57 -32.45
C VAL A 39 9.58 -6.42 -31.03
N LEU A 40 9.84 -7.36 -30.11
CA LEU A 40 9.17 -7.37 -28.78
C LEU A 40 10.01 -6.89 -27.58
N TRP A 41 11.27 -6.49 -27.78
CA TRP A 41 12.17 -6.19 -26.68
C TRP A 41 12.68 -4.76 -26.76
N SER A 42 12.05 -3.86 -26.00
CA SER A 42 12.55 -2.50 -25.77
C SER A 42 13.14 -2.36 -24.36
N GLY A 43 14.35 -1.81 -24.26
CA GLY A 43 14.90 -1.25 -23.02
C GLY A 43 15.63 -2.24 -22.07
N PRO A 44 15.63 -1.96 -20.74
CA PRO A 44 16.56 -2.55 -19.74
C PRO A 44 16.53 -4.08 -19.63
N ARG A 45 15.46 -4.72 -20.10
CA ARG A 45 15.29 -6.18 -20.11
C ARG A 45 16.21 -6.87 -21.10
N LEU A 46 16.57 -6.18 -22.19
CA LEU A 46 17.52 -6.67 -23.20
C LEU A 46 18.95 -6.62 -22.63
N ALA A 47 19.29 -5.55 -21.92
CA ALA A 47 20.58 -5.42 -21.22
C ALA A 47 20.75 -6.49 -20.13
N LEU A 48 19.74 -6.74 -19.30
CA LEU A 48 19.81 -7.78 -18.27
C LEU A 48 19.90 -9.19 -18.87
N ALA A 49 19.19 -9.46 -19.97
CA ALA A 49 19.28 -10.74 -20.68
C ALA A 49 20.68 -10.95 -21.30
N MET A 50 21.28 -9.91 -21.87
CA MET A 50 22.65 -9.95 -22.41
C MET A 50 23.69 -10.18 -21.32
N ILE A 51 23.57 -9.53 -20.15
CA ILE A 51 24.48 -9.75 -19.02
C ILE A 51 24.40 -11.20 -18.50
N ILE A 52 23.20 -11.77 -18.41
CA ILE A 52 23.01 -13.17 -17.99
C ILE A 52 23.61 -14.14 -19.03
N LEU A 53 23.45 -13.84 -20.33
CA LEU A 53 24.02 -14.64 -21.41
C LEU A 53 25.56 -14.62 -21.38
N ILE A 54 26.16 -13.44 -21.16
CA ILE A 54 27.61 -13.26 -21.07
C ILE A 54 28.16 -14.03 -19.86
N ASN A 55 27.54 -13.89 -18.68
CA ASN A 55 27.99 -14.60 -17.46
C ASN A 55 27.85 -16.13 -17.56
N THR A 56 26.83 -16.62 -18.26
CA THR A 56 26.66 -18.07 -18.48
C THR A 56 27.64 -18.63 -19.49
N LEU A 57 27.98 -17.88 -20.55
CA LEU A 57 29.03 -18.23 -21.50
C LEU A 57 30.42 -18.22 -20.85
N PHE A 58 30.71 -17.24 -19.99
CA PHE A 58 31.96 -17.18 -19.23
C PHE A 58 32.13 -18.34 -18.25
N SER A 59 31.06 -18.73 -17.53
CA SER A 59 31.06 -19.93 -16.68
C SER A 59 31.29 -21.21 -17.48
N LEU A 60 30.73 -21.29 -18.70
CA LEU A 60 30.96 -22.42 -19.61
C LEU A 60 32.42 -22.48 -20.06
N CYS A 61 33.02 -21.33 -20.43
CA CYS A 61 34.43 -21.25 -20.79
C CYS A 61 35.35 -21.64 -19.62
N TYR A 62 35.05 -21.21 -18.39
CA TYR A 62 35.82 -21.60 -17.20
C TYR A 62 35.71 -23.10 -16.91
N LEU A 63 34.51 -23.69 -17.03
CA LEU A 63 34.30 -25.12 -16.91
C LEU A 63 35.04 -25.91 -18.00
N ILE A 64 35.04 -25.43 -19.24
CA ILE A 64 35.79 -26.05 -20.35
C ILE A 64 37.30 -25.98 -20.11
N ILE A 65 37.82 -24.86 -19.58
CA ILE A 65 39.23 -24.71 -19.20
C ILE A 65 39.60 -25.65 -18.04
N LYS A 66 38.71 -25.78 -17.04
CA LYS A 66 38.89 -26.70 -15.89
C LYS A 66 38.81 -28.17 -16.32
N TRP A 67 37.93 -28.50 -17.26
CA TRP A 67 37.79 -29.84 -17.85
C TRP A 67 39.03 -30.21 -18.68
N ARG A 68 39.62 -29.23 -19.38
CA ARG A 68 40.84 -29.42 -20.20
C ARG A 68 42.13 -29.61 -19.39
N ARG A 69 42.16 -29.26 -18.09
CA ARG A 69 43.25 -29.64 -17.17
C ARG A 69 43.21 -31.13 -16.78
N ALA A 70 42.07 -31.81 -16.96
CA ALA A 70 41.90 -33.21 -16.56
C ALA A 70 42.22 -34.21 -17.70
N GLU A 71 42.21 -33.80 -18.97
CA GLU A 71 42.51 -34.66 -20.13
C GLU A 71 43.66 -34.09 -20.98
N LEU A 72 44.89 -34.31 -20.50
CA LEU A 72 46.09 -34.30 -21.33
C LEU A 72 46.62 -35.73 -21.41
N ARG A 73 46.01 -36.55 -22.28
CA ARG A 73 46.57 -37.76 -22.92
C ARG A 73 45.56 -38.31 -23.95
N HIS A 74 45.53 -37.74 -25.16
CA HIS A 74 45.45 -38.46 -26.46
C HIS A 74 45.05 -37.56 -27.67
N CYS A 75 45.94 -37.61 -28.67
CA CYS A 75 45.90 -37.35 -30.11
C CYS A 75 44.74 -36.62 -30.87
N ALA A 76 45.19 -35.64 -31.67
CA ALA A 76 45.09 -35.56 -33.15
C ALA A 76 43.75 -35.29 -33.89
N ARG A 77 42.74 -34.66 -33.28
CA ARG A 77 41.56 -34.14 -34.04
C ARG A 77 41.26 -32.64 -33.86
N THR A 78 42.26 -31.84 -33.49
CA THR A 78 42.09 -30.45 -33.01
C THR A 78 42.36 -29.34 -34.03
N ALA A 79 42.66 -29.64 -35.30
CA ALA A 79 42.90 -28.61 -36.33
C ALA A 79 41.61 -27.98 -36.89
N CYS A 80 40.53 -28.78 -37.05
CA CYS A 80 39.27 -28.31 -37.64
C CYS A 80 38.45 -27.43 -36.67
N MET A 81 38.44 -27.76 -35.38
CA MET A 81 37.79 -26.95 -34.34
C MET A 81 38.52 -25.63 -34.04
N ARG A 82 39.86 -25.59 -34.15
CA ARG A 82 40.63 -24.34 -34.01
C ARG A 82 40.28 -23.31 -35.07
N ARG A 83 40.09 -23.74 -36.33
CA ARG A 83 39.67 -22.85 -37.45
C ARG A 83 38.24 -22.34 -37.28
N LEU A 84 37.34 -23.15 -36.71
CA LEU A 84 35.95 -22.75 -36.47
C LEU A 84 35.84 -21.71 -35.35
N ILE A 85 36.57 -21.89 -34.25
CA ILE A 85 36.54 -20.98 -33.09
C ILE A 85 37.23 -19.65 -33.43
N SER A 86 38.37 -19.67 -34.13
CA SER A 86 39.04 -18.45 -34.60
C SER A 86 38.14 -17.62 -35.53
N ARG A 87 37.43 -18.26 -36.47
CA ARG A 87 36.47 -17.57 -37.37
C ARG A 87 35.26 -17.02 -36.62
N LEU A 88 34.74 -17.74 -35.62
CA LEU A 88 33.63 -17.26 -34.78
C LEU A 88 34.03 -16.06 -33.93
N VAL A 89 35.24 -16.06 -33.36
CA VAL A 89 35.76 -14.93 -32.58
C VAL A 89 36.01 -13.71 -33.48
N ALA A 90 36.56 -13.89 -34.68
CA ALA A 90 36.76 -12.79 -35.63
C ALA A 90 35.44 -12.16 -36.09
N VAL A 91 34.41 -12.98 -36.36
CA VAL A 91 33.06 -12.49 -36.71
C VAL A 91 32.41 -11.76 -35.53
N PHE A 92 32.66 -12.21 -34.30
CA PHE A 92 32.11 -11.59 -33.08
C PHE A 92 32.80 -10.25 -32.77
N VAL A 93 34.11 -10.15 -32.97
CA VAL A 93 34.88 -8.90 -32.84
C VAL A 93 34.48 -7.88 -33.92
N TRP A 94 34.20 -8.34 -35.14
CA TRP A 94 33.66 -7.48 -36.20
C TRP A 94 32.27 -6.92 -35.88
N PHE A 95 31.40 -7.72 -35.25
CA PHE A 95 30.06 -7.26 -34.82
C PHE A 95 30.14 -6.23 -33.67
N LEU A 96 31.04 -6.45 -32.70
CA LEU A 96 31.27 -5.53 -31.59
C LEU A 96 31.84 -4.17 -32.04
N LEU A 97 32.78 -4.17 -33.00
CA LEU A 97 33.34 -2.94 -33.56
C LEU A 97 32.32 -2.16 -34.40
N LYS A 98 31.43 -2.86 -35.10
CA LYS A 98 30.36 -2.25 -35.89
C LYS A 98 29.31 -1.54 -35.01
N ASP A 99 28.89 -2.17 -33.91
CA ASP A 99 27.93 -1.57 -32.96
C ASP A 99 28.53 -0.41 -32.16
N GLN A 100 29.83 -0.44 -31.87
CA GLN A 100 30.53 0.67 -31.20
C GLN A 100 30.65 1.91 -32.10
N LEU A 101 30.91 1.72 -33.40
CA LEU A 101 30.92 2.82 -34.37
C LEU A 101 29.52 3.42 -34.58
N GLN A 102 28.48 2.59 -34.53
CA GLN A 102 27.09 3.02 -34.69
C GLN A 102 26.58 3.82 -33.46
N SER A 103 26.98 3.44 -32.24
CA SER A 103 26.58 4.18 -31.02
C SER A 103 27.30 5.52 -30.84
N ILE A 104 28.51 5.66 -31.40
CA ILE A 104 29.26 6.93 -31.42
C ILE A 104 28.65 7.91 -32.44
N THR A 105 28.13 7.42 -33.58
CA THR A 105 27.40 8.26 -34.55
C THR A 105 26.01 8.68 -34.06
N ASP A 106 25.35 7.86 -33.26
CA ASP A 106 24.01 8.20 -32.73
C ASP A 106 24.10 9.16 -31.52
N SER A 107 25.15 9.08 -30.71
CA SER A 107 25.35 9.97 -29.55
C SER A 107 25.85 11.38 -29.89
N THR A 108 26.36 11.59 -31.11
CA THR A 108 26.79 12.91 -31.60
C THR A 108 25.67 13.68 -32.32
N ASN A 109 24.56 13.02 -32.68
CA ASN A 109 23.38 13.68 -33.28
C ASN A 109 22.38 14.26 -32.25
N ASP A 110 22.48 13.89 -30.97
CA ASP A 110 21.60 14.38 -29.89
C ASP A 110 22.11 15.69 -29.22
N LEU A 111 23.26 16.23 -29.65
CA LEU A 111 23.84 17.48 -29.15
C LEU A 111 24.08 18.44 -30.34
N GLY A 112 23.03 19.15 -30.77
CA GLY A 112 23.08 20.03 -31.95
C GLY A 112 24.16 21.11 -31.90
N VAL A 113 25.28 20.88 -32.60
CA VAL A 113 26.35 21.85 -32.88
C VAL A 113 26.75 21.73 -34.36
N ASP A 114 26.60 22.83 -35.12
CA ASP A 114 26.95 22.95 -36.54
C ASP A 114 28.47 23.05 -36.79
N VAL A 115 29.07 22.17 -37.62
CA VAL A 115 30.45 22.26 -38.15
C VAL A 115 30.52 21.58 -39.57
N PRO A 116 31.30 22.10 -40.56
CA PRO A 116 31.03 21.93 -42.01
C PRO A 116 31.62 20.64 -42.64
N PRO A 117 31.29 20.29 -43.91
CA PRO A 117 31.46 18.94 -44.43
C PRO A 117 32.88 18.67 -44.99
N PRO A 118 33.43 17.45 -44.86
CA PRO A 118 34.68 17.09 -45.54
C PRO A 118 34.43 16.46 -46.93
N LYS A 119 35.34 16.81 -47.85
CA LYS A 119 35.39 16.45 -49.29
C LYS A 119 35.67 14.96 -49.56
N PRO A 120 35.38 14.46 -50.78
CA PRO A 120 35.46 13.04 -51.10
C PRO A 120 36.79 12.68 -51.76
N HIS A 121 37.73 12.01 -51.08
CA HIS A 121 38.81 11.27 -51.75
C HIS A 121 39.34 10.07 -50.94
N THR A 122 38.86 8.90 -51.38
CA THR A 122 39.58 7.63 -51.59
C THR A 122 40.09 6.73 -50.43
N PRO A 123 39.74 5.42 -50.47
CA PRO A 123 40.26 4.35 -49.63
C PRO A 123 41.54 3.74 -50.22
N ARG A 124 42.61 3.54 -49.43
CA ARG A 124 43.81 2.83 -49.93
C ARG A 124 44.71 2.12 -48.90
N ILE A 125 44.28 1.92 -47.65
CA ILE A 125 45.18 1.35 -46.60
C ILE A 125 44.75 -0.05 -46.09
N PHE A 126 43.65 -0.63 -46.56
CA PHE A 126 43.14 -1.90 -46.01
C PHE A 126 43.38 -3.16 -46.87
N TYR A 127 44.24 -3.11 -47.90
CA TYR A 127 44.50 -4.26 -48.77
C TYR A 127 45.84 -4.99 -48.57
N ASP A 128 46.72 -4.54 -47.68
CA ASP A 128 48.07 -5.15 -47.52
C ASP A 128 48.27 -6.06 -46.29
N PHE A 129 47.20 -6.48 -45.62
CA PHE A 129 47.31 -7.37 -44.44
C PHE A 129 47.00 -8.86 -44.73
N SER A 130 47.10 -9.30 -45.99
CA SER A 130 46.82 -10.68 -46.40
C SER A 130 48.07 -11.51 -46.76
N THR A 131 49.27 -10.94 -46.77
CA THR A 131 50.46 -11.59 -47.35
C THR A 131 51.61 -11.87 -46.38
N HIS A 132 51.50 -11.56 -45.09
CA HIS A 132 52.59 -11.77 -44.12
C HIS A 132 52.30 -12.78 -42.99
N ILE A 133 51.29 -13.65 -43.14
CA ILE A 133 51.00 -14.71 -42.15
C ILE A 133 51.28 -16.10 -42.76
N THR A 134 52.45 -16.26 -43.36
CA THR A 134 52.97 -17.60 -43.72
C THR A 134 54.34 -17.92 -43.13
N ASP A 135 55.08 -16.95 -42.61
CA ASP A 135 56.43 -17.19 -42.09
C ASP A 135 56.57 -16.67 -40.65
N PHE A 136 56.14 -17.46 -39.67
CA PHE A 136 56.58 -17.35 -38.27
C PHE A 136 56.27 -18.69 -37.56
N GLU A 137 56.87 -19.77 -38.05
CA GLU A 137 57.22 -20.91 -37.20
C GLU A 137 58.56 -20.58 -36.54
N GLU A 138 58.56 -20.43 -35.21
CA GLU A 138 59.57 -20.89 -34.25
C GLU A 138 59.57 -20.05 -32.97
N ILE A 139 59.56 -20.77 -31.84
CA ILE A 139 59.97 -20.38 -30.48
C ILE A 139 59.26 -19.13 -29.91
N LEU A 140 58.35 -19.31 -28.94
CA LEU A 140 58.09 -18.32 -27.87
C LEU A 140 57.24 -18.94 -26.72
N ASP A 141 57.75 -18.81 -25.50
CA ASP A 141 57.28 -19.45 -24.27
C ASP A 141 55.82 -19.15 -23.86
N PHE A 142 55.04 -20.20 -23.63
CA PHE A 142 53.61 -20.16 -23.30
C PHE A 142 53.26 -19.71 -21.86
N SER A 143 54.28 -19.48 -21.00
CA SER A 143 54.09 -19.09 -19.59
C SER A 143 53.75 -17.60 -19.42
N ALA A 144 54.36 -16.73 -20.23
CA ALA A 144 54.20 -15.27 -20.09
C ALA A 144 52.84 -14.76 -20.60
N ILE A 145 52.27 -15.40 -21.62
CA ILE A 145 50.98 -15.00 -22.23
C ILE A 145 49.81 -15.34 -21.30
N PHE A 146 49.92 -16.41 -20.50
CA PHE A 146 48.83 -16.82 -19.59
C PHE A 146 48.66 -15.85 -18.41
N ASN A 147 49.75 -15.28 -17.90
CA ASN A 147 49.70 -14.30 -16.82
C ASN A 147 49.28 -12.90 -17.30
N THR A 148 49.71 -12.46 -18.48
CA THR A 148 49.30 -11.16 -19.04
C THR A 148 47.84 -11.15 -19.49
N THR A 149 47.33 -12.26 -20.05
CA THR A 149 45.89 -12.38 -20.40
C THR A 149 44.98 -12.48 -19.18
N ALA A 150 45.41 -13.10 -18.08
CA ALA A 150 44.65 -13.14 -16.83
C ALA A 150 44.56 -11.76 -16.15
N LEU A 151 45.66 -10.99 -16.15
CA LEU A 151 45.69 -9.61 -15.65
C LEU A 151 44.80 -8.68 -16.48
N PHE A 152 44.81 -8.82 -17.81
CA PHE A 152 43.98 -8.04 -18.72
C PHE A 152 42.48 -8.36 -18.56
N LEU A 153 42.14 -9.63 -18.31
CA LEU A 153 40.77 -10.07 -18.03
C LEU A 153 40.27 -9.57 -16.66
N CYS A 154 41.11 -9.56 -15.62
CA CYS A 154 40.77 -8.94 -14.33
C CYS A 154 40.54 -7.43 -14.46
N TYR A 155 41.36 -6.73 -15.25
CA TYR A 155 41.24 -5.29 -15.47
C TYR A 155 39.95 -4.93 -16.22
N LEU A 156 39.59 -5.70 -17.25
CA LEU A 156 38.31 -5.57 -17.96
C LEU A 156 37.10 -5.89 -17.06
N GLN A 157 37.24 -6.84 -16.13
CA GLN A 157 36.19 -7.16 -15.17
C GLN A 157 35.98 -6.03 -14.15
N GLN A 158 37.04 -5.35 -13.72
CA GLN A 158 36.98 -4.18 -12.84
C GLN A 158 36.35 -2.96 -13.53
N ILE A 159 36.69 -2.70 -14.79
CA ILE A 159 36.10 -1.61 -15.59
C ILE A 159 34.62 -1.87 -15.87
N SER A 160 34.24 -3.11 -16.21
CA SER A 160 32.83 -3.48 -16.43
C SER A 160 31.98 -3.34 -15.16
N PHE A 161 32.52 -3.69 -13.99
CA PHE A 161 31.83 -3.51 -12.71
C PHE A 161 31.69 -2.03 -12.30
N THR A 162 32.71 -1.20 -12.53
CA THR A 162 32.65 0.24 -12.21
C THR A 162 31.71 1.00 -13.16
N VAL A 163 31.73 0.69 -14.46
CA VAL A 163 30.82 1.29 -15.44
C VAL A 163 29.37 0.82 -15.20
N ALA A 164 29.16 -0.46 -14.84
CA ALA A 164 27.85 -0.94 -14.44
C ALA A 164 27.35 -0.29 -13.14
N ALA A 165 28.22 -0.08 -12.14
CA ALA A 165 27.87 0.61 -10.91
C ALA A 165 27.50 2.10 -11.15
N LEU A 166 28.25 2.80 -12.01
CA LEU A 166 27.97 4.19 -12.41
C LEU A 166 26.67 4.34 -13.23
N LEU A 167 26.38 3.39 -14.13
CA LEU A 167 25.11 3.34 -14.88
C LEU A 167 23.91 3.00 -13.97
N ILE A 168 24.11 2.14 -12.97
CA ILE A 168 23.06 1.83 -11.99
C ILE A 168 22.81 3.04 -11.07
N HIS A 169 23.86 3.72 -10.59
CA HIS A 169 23.69 4.92 -9.75
C HIS A 169 23.03 6.10 -10.48
N SER A 170 23.34 6.30 -11.76
CA SER A 170 22.74 7.39 -12.55
C SER A 170 21.30 7.11 -13.04
N GLN A 171 20.88 5.84 -13.12
CA GLN A 171 19.52 5.48 -13.58
C GLN A 171 18.48 5.27 -12.46
N ILE A 172 18.89 5.14 -11.19
CA ILE A 172 17.94 5.05 -10.06
C ILE A 172 16.96 6.25 -10.00
N PRO A 173 17.39 7.53 -10.16
CA PRO A 173 16.44 8.64 -10.16
C PRO A 173 15.49 8.64 -11.37
N LEU A 174 15.92 8.09 -12.52
CA LEU A 174 15.07 7.99 -13.72
C LEU A 174 14.01 6.89 -13.58
N PHE A 175 14.33 5.79 -12.89
CA PHE A 175 13.41 4.69 -12.63
C PHE A 175 12.28 5.12 -11.66
N VAL A 176 12.59 5.97 -10.68
CA VAL A 176 11.58 6.57 -9.78
C VAL A 176 10.69 7.56 -10.54
N LYS A 177 11.23 8.32 -11.50
CA LYS A 177 10.43 9.20 -12.37
C LYS A 177 9.51 8.41 -13.32
N MET A 178 9.91 7.24 -13.82
CA MET A 178 9.05 6.40 -14.67
C MET A 178 7.84 5.81 -13.95
N ALA A 179 7.89 5.62 -12.63
CA ALA A 179 6.76 5.16 -11.82
C ALA A 179 5.69 6.23 -11.55
N ARG A 180 5.96 7.50 -11.92
CA ARG A 180 5.06 8.65 -11.69
C ARG A 180 4.20 9.03 -12.90
N ARG A 181 4.21 8.22 -13.97
CA ARG A 181 3.47 8.53 -15.21
C ARG A 181 1.98 8.68 -14.91
N GLY A 182 1.46 9.91 -15.04
CA GLY A 182 0.03 10.21 -15.03
C GLY A 182 -0.57 10.73 -13.71
N LEU A 183 0.24 11.00 -12.67
CA LEU A 183 -0.19 11.67 -11.43
C LEU A 183 0.31 13.11 -11.39
N MET A 184 -0.53 14.06 -10.99
CA MET A 184 -0.10 15.45 -10.81
C MET A 184 0.99 15.59 -9.74
N GLU A 185 1.98 16.45 -9.95
CA GLU A 185 3.03 16.73 -8.96
C GLU A 185 2.54 17.71 -7.88
N GLN A 186 3.03 17.51 -6.65
CA GLN A 186 2.74 18.38 -5.52
C GLN A 186 4.01 19.18 -5.22
N ASP A 187 3.93 20.49 -5.32
CA ASP A 187 5.04 21.39 -5.00
C ASP A 187 4.73 22.15 -3.71
N LEU A 188 5.70 22.19 -2.78
CA LEU A 188 5.55 22.88 -1.50
C LEU A 188 5.63 24.40 -1.65
N SER A 189 6.32 24.89 -2.68
CA SER A 189 6.57 26.33 -2.92
C SER A 189 5.36 27.08 -3.45
N THR A 190 4.47 26.40 -4.18
CA THR A 190 3.25 26.98 -4.77
C THR A 190 2.02 26.80 -3.88
N LEU A 191 2.17 26.14 -2.72
CA LEU A 191 1.08 25.74 -1.86
C LEU A 191 0.46 26.94 -1.12
N ASP A 192 -0.73 27.35 -1.53
CA ASP A 192 -1.55 28.34 -0.83
C ASP A 192 -2.69 27.63 -0.07
N VAL A 193 -2.54 27.52 1.26
CA VAL A 193 -3.46 26.76 2.13
C VAL A 193 -4.88 27.33 2.12
N ASN A 194 -5.05 28.62 1.82
CA ASN A 194 -6.36 29.26 1.80
C ASN A 194 -7.19 28.93 0.56
N LYS A 195 -6.54 28.52 -0.54
CA LYS A 195 -7.21 28.16 -1.81
C LYS A 195 -7.40 26.66 -1.97
N LEU A 196 -6.80 25.86 -1.08
CA LEU A 196 -6.93 24.41 -1.11
C LEU A 196 -8.36 24.00 -0.77
N HIS A 197 -8.90 23.13 -1.61
CA HIS A 197 -10.17 22.45 -1.37
C HIS A 197 -9.91 20.94 -1.46
N PRO A 198 -10.65 20.06 -0.75
CA PRO A 198 -10.44 18.61 -0.87
C PRO A 198 -10.52 18.12 -2.33
N LEU A 199 -11.30 18.81 -3.17
CA LEU A 199 -11.45 18.48 -4.58
C LEU A 199 -10.38 19.07 -5.52
N SER A 200 -9.35 19.75 -4.99
CA SER A 200 -8.28 20.26 -5.85
C SER A 200 -7.57 19.10 -6.55
N PRO A 201 -7.29 19.18 -7.87
CA PRO A 201 -6.68 18.10 -8.63
C PRO A 201 -5.37 17.55 -8.02
N GLU A 202 -4.53 18.42 -7.47
CA GLU A 202 -3.27 18.09 -6.78
C GLU A 202 -3.47 17.16 -5.57
N VAL A 203 -4.64 17.23 -4.94
CA VAL A 203 -5.01 16.44 -3.77
C VAL A 203 -5.67 15.14 -4.18
N ILE A 204 -6.76 15.20 -4.96
CA ILE A 204 -7.51 14.00 -5.37
C ILE A 204 -6.63 13.03 -6.16
N SER A 205 -5.67 13.54 -6.93
CA SER A 205 -4.75 12.70 -7.72
C SER A 205 -3.98 11.72 -6.84
N ARG A 206 -3.52 12.14 -5.65
CA ARG A 206 -2.58 11.34 -4.84
C ARG A 206 -3.17 10.82 -3.55
N GLN A 207 -4.12 11.53 -2.96
CA GLN A 207 -4.61 11.31 -1.61
C GLN A 207 -6.13 11.15 -1.58
N ALA A 208 -6.60 10.20 -0.76
CA ALA A 208 -8.01 10.08 -0.44
C ALA A 208 -8.48 11.20 0.50
N THR A 209 -9.68 11.71 0.27
CA THR A 209 -10.22 12.86 1.03
C THR A 209 -11.37 12.48 1.94
N ILE A 210 -12.02 11.34 1.68
CA ILE A 210 -13.15 10.83 2.44
C ILE A 210 -12.82 9.43 2.95
N ASN A 211 -13.16 9.16 4.21
CA ASN A 211 -13.07 7.83 4.80
C ASN A 211 -14.47 7.17 4.82
N ILE A 212 -14.60 6.01 4.18
CA ILE A 212 -15.83 5.22 4.12
C ILE A 212 -15.62 3.91 4.87
N GLY A 213 -16.38 3.69 5.93
CA GLY A 213 -16.32 2.44 6.69
C GLY A 213 -17.13 1.32 6.06
N THR A 214 -16.68 0.07 6.17
CA THR A 214 -17.54 -1.10 5.93
C THR A 214 -17.87 -1.79 7.23
N ILE A 215 -19.16 -1.93 7.54
CA ILE A 215 -19.70 -2.50 8.78
C ILE A 215 -20.71 -3.60 8.46
N GLY A 216 -20.93 -4.52 9.41
CA GLY A 216 -21.86 -5.65 9.23
C GLY A 216 -21.41 -6.93 9.95
N HIS A 217 -22.28 -7.94 10.00
CA HIS A 217 -22.02 -9.23 10.67
C HIS A 217 -20.78 -9.95 10.12
N VAL A 218 -20.28 -10.93 10.87
CA VAL A 218 -19.21 -11.84 10.42
C VAL A 218 -19.63 -12.53 9.11
N ALA A 219 -18.66 -12.74 8.21
CA ALA A 219 -18.87 -13.43 6.92
C ALA A 219 -19.87 -12.79 5.93
N HIS A 220 -20.35 -11.57 6.17
CA HIS A 220 -21.15 -10.81 5.18
C HIS A 220 -20.37 -10.32 3.95
N GLY A 221 -19.04 -10.49 3.93
CA GLY A 221 -18.20 -10.14 2.77
C GLY A 221 -17.69 -8.68 2.74
N LYS A 222 -17.50 -8.04 3.90
CA LYS A 222 -16.98 -6.66 4.05
C LYS A 222 -15.67 -6.47 3.26
N SER A 223 -14.65 -7.25 3.59
CA SER A 223 -13.34 -7.22 2.92
C SER A 223 -13.43 -7.54 1.43
N THR A 224 -14.36 -8.41 1.02
CA THR A 224 -14.56 -8.76 -0.39
C THR A 224 -15.14 -7.59 -1.19
N VAL A 225 -16.10 -6.84 -0.62
CA VAL A 225 -16.64 -5.63 -1.25
C VAL A 225 -15.55 -4.56 -1.39
N VAL A 226 -14.76 -4.34 -0.35
CA VAL A 226 -13.63 -3.39 -0.41
C VAL A 226 -12.66 -3.79 -1.52
N LYS A 227 -12.32 -5.08 -1.65
CA LYS A 227 -11.47 -5.61 -2.72
C LYS A 227 -12.13 -5.48 -4.10
N ALA A 228 -13.45 -5.62 -4.21
CA ALA A 228 -14.17 -5.46 -5.47
C ALA A 228 -14.11 -4.01 -5.98
N ILE A 229 -14.23 -3.03 -5.08
CA ILE A 229 -14.19 -1.60 -5.41
C ILE A 229 -12.75 -1.10 -5.62
N SER A 230 -11.85 -1.37 -4.69
CA SER A 230 -10.48 -0.82 -4.70
C SER A 230 -9.49 -1.66 -5.52
N GLY A 231 -9.77 -2.95 -5.73
CA GLY A 231 -8.80 -3.91 -6.23
C GLY A 231 -7.76 -4.38 -5.20
N VAL A 232 -7.77 -3.81 -3.99
CA VAL A 232 -6.76 -4.05 -2.95
C VAL A 232 -7.32 -5.01 -1.91
N GLN A 233 -6.51 -5.99 -1.51
CA GLN A 233 -6.87 -6.91 -0.43
C GLN A 233 -6.50 -6.30 0.93
N THR A 234 -7.50 -6.14 1.80
CA THR A 234 -7.35 -5.54 3.14
C THR A 234 -6.68 -6.46 4.15
N VAL A 235 -6.89 -7.77 4.02
CA VAL A 235 -6.30 -8.80 4.89
C VAL A 235 -4.83 -9.02 4.53
N ARG A 236 -3.92 -8.53 5.38
CA ARG A 236 -2.46 -8.61 5.16
C ARG A 236 -1.74 -9.55 6.13
N PHE A 237 -2.30 -9.78 7.32
CA PHE A 237 -1.62 -10.58 8.33
C PHE A 237 -1.88 -12.08 8.12
N LYS A 238 -0.83 -12.89 8.31
CA LYS A 238 -0.93 -14.35 8.18
C LYS A 238 -1.98 -14.95 9.13
N ASN A 239 -2.02 -14.49 10.37
CA ASN A 239 -2.99 -14.94 11.38
C ASN A 239 -4.45 -14.63 10.99
N GLU A 240 -4.68 -13.52 10.27
CA GLU A 240 -6.01 -13.16 9.77
C GLU A 240 -6.42 -14.05 8.58
N LEU A 241 -5.47 -14.34 7.68
CA LEU A 241 -5.68 -15.25 6.56
C LEU A 241 -5.97 -16.68 7.03
N GLU A 242 -5.24 -17.18 8.03
CA GLU A 242 -5.44 -18.53 8.57
C GLU A 242 -6.81 -18.68 9.27
N ARG A 243 -7.28 -17.63 9.96
CA ARG A 243 -8.56 -17.66 10.70
C ARG A 243 -9.77 -17.18 9.89
N ASN A 244 -9.56 -16.65 8.68
CA ASN A 244 -10.59 -16.04 7.83
C ASN A 244 -11.42 -14.95 8.55
N ILE A 245 -10.82 -14.24 9.51
CA ILE A 245 -11.43 -13.12 10.22
C ILE A 245 -10.53 -11.89 10.15
N THR A 246 -11.14 -10.73 9.94
CA THR A 246 -10.49 -9.43 10.08
C THR A 246 -10.30 -9.14 11.56
N ILE A 247 -9.06 -8.93 12.01
CA ILE A 247 -8.75 -8.63 13.42
C ILE A 247 -8.44 -7.15 13.57
N LYS A 248 -7.51 -6.67 12.75
CA LYS A 248 -7.11 -5.26 12.68
C LYS A 248 -7.94 -4.53 11.64
N LEU A 249 -8.01 -3.21 11.76
CA LEU A 249 -8.63 -2.38 10.73
C LEU A 249 -7.88 -2.55 9.40
N GLY A 250 -8.62 -2.94 8.37
CA GLY A 250 -8.13 -3.05 7.01
C GLY A 250 -8.27 -1.73 6.28
N TYR A 251 -7.34 -1.41 5.39
CA TYR A 251 -7.35 -0.14 4.66
C TYR A 251 -7.11 -0.37 3.17
N ALA A 252 -7.86 0.36 2.34
CA ALA A 252 -7.72 0.35 0.90
C ALA A 252 -8.19 1.67 0.32
N ASN A 253 -7.44 2.24 -0.62
CA ASN A 253 -7.83 3.47 -1.30
C ASN A 253 -8.34 3.15 -2.71
N ALA A 254 -9.33 3.91 -3.18
CA ALA A 254 -9.92 3.75 -4.50
C ALA A 254 -10.21 5.11 -5.13
N LYS A 255 -9.89 5.24 -6.43
CA LYS A 255 -10.24 6.39 -7.25
C LYS A 255 -11.53 6.09 -8.02
N ILE A 256 -12.51 6.98 -7.91
CA ILE A 256 -13.80 6.91 -8.60
C ILE A 256 -13.78 7.89 -9.76
N TYR A 257 -14.02 7.35 -10.94
CA TYR A 257 -14.05 8.08 -12.20
C TYR A 257 -15.46 8.11 -12.76
N LYS A 258 -15.75 9.18 -13.51
CA LYS A 258 -16.97 9.32 -14.30
C LYS A 258 -16.57 9.57 -15.75
N CYS A 259 -17.21 8.89 -16.69
CA CYS A 259 -17.06 9.18 -18.11
C CYS A 259 -17.45 10.65 -18.40
N GLU A 260 -16.65 11.36 -19.20
CA GLU A 260 -16.95 12.74 -19.59
C GLU A 260 -18.13 12.81 -20.58
N ASP A 261 -18.31 11.79 -21.41
CA ASP A 261 -19.45 11.70 -22.31
C ASP A 261 -20.75 11.37 -21.54
N GLU A 262 -21.68 12.34 -21.53
CA GLU A 262 -23.01 12.16 -20.92
C GLU A 262 -23.90 11.15 -21.64
N ARG A 263 -23.51 10.74 -22.86
CA ARG A 263 -24.18 9.70 -23.65
C ARG A 263 -23.92 8.28 -23.12
N CYS A 264 -22.94 8.11 -22.23
CA CYS A 264 -22.66 6.82 -21.63
C CYS A 264 -23.83 6.38 -20.73
N PRO A 265 -24.35 5.15 -20.88
CA PRO A 265 -25.50 4.69 -20.11
C PRO A 265 -25.16 4.59 -18.62
N ARG A 266 -26.09 5.03 -17.77
CA ARG A 266 -26.09 4.72 -16.33
C ARG A 266 -26.52 3.27 -16.14
N PRO A 267 -25.84 2.48 -15.30
CA PRO A 267 -24.83 2.86 -14.28
C PRO A 267 -23.35 2.75 -14.72
N MET A 268 -23.05 2.16 -15.89
CA MET A 268 -21.68 1.85 -16.36
C MET A 268 -20.76 3.08 -16.54
N SER A 269 -21.34 4.28 -16.52
CA SER A 269 -20.61 5.56 -16.56
C SER A 269 -19.65 5.80 -15.38
N TYR A 270 -19.84 5.11 -14.24
CA TYR A 270 -18.97 5.21 -13.08
C TYR A 270 -18.10 3.97 -12.96
N LYS A 271 -16.80 4.17 -12.72
CA LYS A 271 -15.87 3.07 -12.44
C LYS A 271 -14.95 3.41 -11.29
N ALA A 272 -14.57 2.38 -10.54
CA ALA A 272 -13.56 2.47 -9.51
C ALA A 272 -12.29 1.71 -9.91
N TYR A 273 -11.14 2.31 -9.66
CA TYR A 273 -9.83 1.67 -9.80
C TYR A 273 -8.98 1.94 -8.56
N GLY A 274 -7.89 1.20 -8.40
CA GLY A 274 -6.92 1.44 -7.31
C GLY A 274 -6.18 2.78 -7.46
N SER A 275 -5.52 3.22 -6.39
CA SER A 275 -4.87 4.54 -6.31
C SER A 275 -3.74 4.77 -7.31
N GLY A 276 -3.09 3.71 -7.79
CA GLY A 276 -1.97 3.79 -8.75
C GLY A 276 -2.40 4.02 -10.21
N LYS A 277 -3.71 4.13 -10.49
CA LYS A 277 -4.21 4.44 -11.84
C LYS A 277 -4.02 5.94 -12.13
N GLU A 278 -3.67 6.23 -13.38
CA GLU A 278 -3.55 7.59 -13.93
C GLU A 278 -4.85 8.38 -13.80
N ASP A 279 -4.76 9.72 -13.74
CA ASP A 279 -5.92 10.58 -13.41
C ASP A 279 -6.98 10.69 -14.52
N SER A 280 -6.62 10.38 -15.77
CA SER A 280 -7.54 10.41 -16.92
C SER A 280 -7.46 9.14 -17.78
N PRO A 281 -7.91 7.98 -17.25
CA PRO A 281 -7.91 6.74 -18.00
C PRO A 281 -8.99 6.77 -19.10
N MET A 282 -8.77 6.00 -20.15
CA MET A 282 -9.78 5.75 -21.18
C MET A 282 -10.93 4.90 -20.61
N CYS A 283 -12.12 5.09 -21.15
CA CYS A 283 -13.32 4.41 -20.69
C CYS A 283 -13.41 2.98 -21.27
N ASP A 284 -13.40 1.91 -20.45
CA ASP A 284 -13.58 0.55 -21.01
C ASP A 284 -15.06 0.17 -21.31
N VAL A 285 -15.97 1.14 -21.49
CA VAL A 285 -17.37 0.84 -21.83
C VAL A 285 -17.49 0.64 -23.35
N PRO A 286 -18.08 -0.47 -23.82
CA PRO A 286 -18.19 -0.75 -25.25
C PRO A 286 -18.98 0.38 -25.95
N GLY A 287 -18.38 0.97 -26.98
CA GLY A 287 -18.92 2.12 -27.72
C GLY A 287 -18.41 3.50 -27.27
N PHE A 288 -17.69 3.59 -26.14
CA PHE A 288 -17.14 4.85 -25.59
C PHE A 288 -15.63 4.76 -25.29
N GLU A 289 -14.92 3.85 -25.95
CA GLU A 289 -13.50 3.56 -25.67
C GLU A 289 -12.54 4.74 -25.92
N ASN A 290 -12.95 5.69 -26.76
CA ASN A 290 -12.18 6.89 -27.06
C ASN A 290 -12.43 8.04 -26.07
N SER A 291 -13.39 7.88 -25.15
CA SER A 291 -13.79 8.90 -24.20
C SER A 291 -12.93 8.80 -22.94
N LYS A 292 -12.42 9.95 -22.48
CA LYS A 292 -11.67 10.02 -21.22
C LYS A 292 -12.63 9.97 -20.03
N MET A 293 -12.15 9.38 -18.94
CA MET A 293 -12.84 9.46 -17.66
C MET A 293 -12.22 10.55 -16.79
N LYS A 294 -13.08 11.36 -16.16
CA LYS A 294 -12.69 12.38 -15.20
C LYS A 294 -12.67 11.78 -13.79
N LEU A 295 -11.56 11.97 -13.08
CA LEU A 295 -11.47 11.66 -11.66
C LEU A 295 -12.40 12.59 -10.87
N LEU A 296 -13.38 12.00 -10.18
CA LEU A 296 -14.31 12.76 -9.34
C LEU A 296 -13.92 12.70 -7.87
N ARG A 297 -13.52 11.53 -7.38
CA ARG A 297 -13.27 11.29 -5.96
C ARG A 297 -12.15 10.30 -5.75
N HIS A 298 -11.40 10.50 -4.67
CA HIS A 298 -10.48 9.51 -4.12
C HIS A 298 -10.96 9.18 -2.72
N VAL A 299 -11.42 7.95 -2.54
CA VAL A 299 -12.01 7.47 -1.28
C VAL A 299 -11.07 6.48 -0.61
N SER A 300 -11.07 6.50 0.71
CA SER A 300 -10.34 5.57 1.57
C SER A 300 -11.36 4.69 2.27
N PHE A 301 -11.24 3.38 2.11
CA PHE A 301 -12.09 2.40 2.78
C PHE A 301 -11.45 1.93 4.09
N VAL A 302 -12.24 1.98 5.15
CA VAL A 302 -11.91 1.43 6.47
C VAL A 302 -12.71 0.14 6.66
N ASP A 303 -12.03 -0.99 6.53
CA ASP A 303 -12.63 -2.31 6.72
C ASP A 303 -12.64 -2.67 8.21
N CYS A 304 -13.82 -2.54 8.83
CA CYS A 304 -14.01 -2.84 10.23
C CYS A 304 -14.25 -4.34 10.48
N PRO A 305 -13.66 -4.90 11.55
CA PRO A 305 -13.99 -6.25 11.97
C PRO A 305 -15.47 -6.32 12.38
N GLY A 306 -16.15 -7.41 12.00
CA GLY A 306 -17.56 -7.62 12.36
C GLY A 306 -17.79 -8.61 13.50
N HIS A 307 -16.71 -9.12 14.10
CA HIS A 307 -16.81 -10.06 15.21
C HIS A 307 -17.09 -9.29 16.50
N ASP A 308 -18.00 -9.79 17.32
CA ASP A 308 -18.41 -9.16 18.58
C ASP A 308 -17.26 -8.93 19.60
N ILE A 309 -16.25 -9.80 19.63
CA ILE A 309 -15.05 -9.63 20.46
C ILE A 309 -14.26 -8.35 20.08
N LEU A 310 -14.37 -7.91 18.82
CA LEU A 310 -13.57 -6.83 18.23
C LEU A 310 -14.36 -5.52 18.09
N MET A 311 -15.42 -5.36 18.88
CA MET A 311 -16.22 -4.13 18.88
C MET A 311 -15.41 -2.89 19.27
N ALA A 312 -14.40 -3.02 20.14
CA ALA A 312 -13.48 -1.92 20.45
C ALA A 312 -12.75 -1.41 19.20
N THR A 313 -12.23 -2.34 18.38
CA THR A 313 -11.56 -2.00 17.11
C THR A 313 -12.53 -1.35 16.11
N MET A 314 -13.78 -1.81 16.05
CA MET A 314 -14.81 -1.22 15.20
C MET A 314 -15.13 0.22 15.61
N LEU A 315 -15.27 0.49 16.92
CA LEU A 315 -15.50 1.83 17.46
C LEU A 315 -14.32 2.77 17.18
N ASN A 316 -13.09 2.27 17.29
CA ASN A 316 -11.89 3.05 16.96
C ASN A 316 -11.85 3.44 15.48
N GLY A 317 -12.32 2.55 14.59
CA GLY A 317 -12.47 2.85 13.17
C GLY A 317 -13.62 3.81 12.89
N ALA A 318 -14.74 3.68 13.61
CA ALA A 318 -15.93 4.51 13.43
C ALA A 318 -15.68 6.00 13.71
N ALA A 319 -14.74 6.34 14.59
CA ALA A 319 -14.37 7.72 14.88
C ALA A 319 -13.73 8.48 13.70
N ILE A 320 -13.19 7.77 12.70
CA ILE A 320 -12.51 8.36 11.53
C ILE A 320 -13.40 8.40 10.29
N MET A 321 -14.49 7.64 10.28
CA MET A 321 -15.36 7.52 9.12
C MET A 321 -16.15 8.80 8.90
N ASP A 322 -16.33 9.18 7.63
CA ASP A 322 -17.24 10.25 7.22
C ASP A 322 -18.58 9.67 6.72
N GLY A 323 -18.56 8.41 6.26
CA GLY A 323 -19.73 7.65 5.85
C GLY A 323 -19.53 6.15 6.06
N ALA A 324 -20.62 5.38 6.00
CA ALA A 324 -20.58 3.95 6.24
C ALA A 324 -21.36 3.13 5.20
N LEU A 325 -20.82 1.97 4.86
CA LEU A 325 -21.46 0.93 4.07
C LEU A 325 -21.88 -0.19 5.02
N LEU A 326 -23.20 -0.37 5.20
CA LEU A 326 -23.76 -1.45 5.99
C LEU A 326 -24.00 -2.68 5.11
N LEU A 327 -23.18 -3.72 5.28
CA LEU A 327 -23.32 -4.95 4.55
C LEU A 327 -24.25 -5.93 5.27
N ILE A 328 -25.25 -6.42 4.54
CA ILE A 328 -26.19 -7.45 4.96
C ILE A 328 -26.11 -8.58 3.94
N ALA A 329 -25.82 -9.80 4.39
CA ALA A 329 -25.77 -10.94 3.49
C ALA A 329 -27.17 -11.42 3.14
N ALA A 330 -27.40 -11.70 1.86
CA ALA A 330 -28.74 -11.96 1.35
C ALA A 330 -29.27 -13.36 1.72
N ASN A 331 -28.35 -14.27 2.01
CA ASN A 331 -28.62 -15.65 2.43
C ASN A 331 -28.95 -15.79 3.94
N GLU A 332 -28.84 -14.70 4.72
CA GLU A 332 -29.07 -14.72 6.16
C GLU A 332 -30.34 -13.94 6.53
N SER A 333 -30.97 -14.33 7.65
CA SER A 333 -32.12 -13.61 8.16
C SER A 333 -31.71 -12.21 8.65
N CYS A 334 -32.53 -11.22 8.36
CA CYS A 334 -32.38 -9.86 8.86
C CYS A 334 -33.49 -9.61 9.90
N PRO A 335 -33.21 -8.98 11.06
CA PRO A 335 -31.95 -8.40 11.50
C PRO A 335 -31.04 -9.37 12.27
N GLN A 336 -29.73 -9.28 12.02
CA GLN A 336 -28.71 -9.92 12.85
C GLN A 336 -28.31 -9.03 14.03
N PRO A 337 -28.01 -9.60 15.23
CA PRO A 337 -27.65 -8.81 16.42
C PRO A 337 -26.42 -7.92 16.25
N GLN A 338 -25.43 -8.36 15.46
CA GLN A 338 -24.23 -7.55 15.20
C GLN A 338 -24.53 -6.42 14.20
N THR A 339 -25.49 -6.61 13.29
CA THR A 339 -25.93 -5.56 12.36
C THR A 339 -26.59 -4.42 13.13
N SER A 340 -27.43 -4.73 14.13
CA SER A 340 -28.02 -3.71 15.00
C SER A 340 -27.01 -3.05 15.94
N GLU A 341 -26.04 -3.82 16.46
CA GLU A 341 -24.95 -3.27 17.28
C GLU A 341 -24.07 -2.28 16.49
N HIS A 342 -23.67 -2.62 15.27
CA HIS A 342 -22.91 -1.71 14.41
C HIS A 342 -23.71 -0.48 14.00
N LEU A 343 -24.99 -0.63 13.67
CA LEU A 343 -25.85 0.50 13.31
C LEU A 343 -26.00 1.48 14.48
N ALA A 344 -26.21 0.98 15.69
CA ALA A 344 -26.28 1.81 16.89
C ALA A 344 -24.95 2.51 17.19
N ALA A 345 -23.81 1.82 17.01
CA ALA A 345 -22.49 2.43 17.18
C ALA A 345 -22.26 3.60 16.21
N VAL A 346 -22.68 3.45 14.95
CA VAL A 346 -22.58 4.48 13.90
C VAL A 346 -23.50 5.67 14.19
N GLU A 347 -24.70 5.41 14.72
CA GLU A 347 -25.64 6.43 15.17
C GLU A 347 -25.08 7.25 16.35
N ILE A 348 -24.44 6.61 17.33
CA ILE A 348 -23.76 7.27 18.45
C ILE A 348 -22.67 8.22 17.94
N MET A 349 -21.89 7.77 16.95
CA MET A 349 -20.86 8.59 16.31
C MET A 349 -21.44 9.72 15.44
N ARG A 350 -22.77 9.76 15.22
CA ARG A 350 -23.52 10.71 14.36
C ARG A 350 -23.11 10.66 12.89
N LEU A 351 -22.84 9.46 12.38
CA LEU A 351 -22.67 9.26 10.95
C LEU A 351 -24.06 9.23 10.30
N GLN A 352 -24.36 10.26 9.51
CA GLN A 352 -25.66 10.39 8.82
C GLN A 352 -25.67 9.69 7.46
N HIS A 353 -24.51 9.61 6.81
CA HIS A 353 -24.39 9.09 5.45
C HIS A 353 -24.13 7.58 5.47
N ILE A 354 -25.21 6.81 5.35
CA ILE A 354 -25.18 5.35 5.34
C ILE A 354 -25.73 4.85 4.00
N ILE A 355 -25.05 3.86 3.41
CA ILE A 355 -25.53 3.10 2.24
C ILE A 355 -25.61 1.65 2.66
N ILE A 356 -26.72 0.98 2.35
CA ILE A 356 -26.95 -0.39 2.75
C ILE A 356 -26.70 -1.27 1.53
N LEU A 357 -25.84 -2.28 1.70
CA LEU A 357 -25.45 -3.20 0.64
C LEU A 357 -25.98 -4.59 0.96
N GLN A 358 -26.90 -5.07 0.13
CA GLN A 358 -27.38 -6.44 0.19
C GLN A 358 -26.42 -7.30 -0.65
N ASN A 359 -25.51 -7.99 0.02
CA ASN A 359 -24.43 -8.77 -0.62
C ASN A 359 -24.82 -10.25 -0.76
N LYS A 360 -24.13 -11.01 -1.62
CA LYS A 360 -24.40 -12.44 -1.90
C LYS A 360 -25.77 -12.71 -2.53
N VAL A 361 -26.26 -11.78 -3.35
CA VAL A 361 -27.51 -11.96 -4.11
C VAL A 361 -27.38 -13.10 -5.13
N ASP A 362 -26.15 -13.46 -5.52
CA ASP A 362 -25.84 -14.59 -6.40
C ASP A 362 -26.26 -15.98 -5.88
N LEU A 363 -26.50 -16.12 -4.57
CA LEU A 363 -26.86 -17.41 -3.95
C LEU A 363 -28.37 -17.61 -3.77
N ILE A 364 -29.17 -16.57 -3.96
CA ILE A 364 -30.60 -16.58 -3.62
C ILE A 364 -31.47 -16.29 -4.84
N GLN A 365 -32.73 -16.71 -4.76
CA GLN A 365 -33.74 -16.35 -5.75
C GLN A 365 -34.26 -14.93 -5.53
N GLU A 366 -34.76 -14.32 -6.59
CA GLU A 366 -35.27 -12.94 -6.60
C GLU A 366 -36.36 -12.69 -5.54
N ASN A 367 -37.31 -13.61 -5.40
CA ASN A 367 -38.39 -13.51 -4.41
C ASN A 367 -37.86 -13.41 -2.97
N VAL A 368 -36.81 -14.18 -2.65
CA VAL A 368 -36.17 -14.14 -1.32
C VAL A 368 -35.44 -12.82 -1.13
N ALA A 369 -34.81 -12.29 -2.19
CA ALA A 369 -34.11 -11.02 -2.14
C ALA A 369 -35.07 -9.84 -1.86
N ILE A 370 -36.25 -9.85 -2.48
CA ILE A 370 -37.31 -8.83 -2.29
C ILE A 370 -37.86 -8.92 -0.86
N ASN A 371 -38.21 -10.11 -0.39
CA ASN A 371 -38.70 -10.31 0.99
C ASN A 371 -37.69 -9.81 2.02
N GLN A 372 -36.40 -10.05 1.78
CA GLN A 372 -35.35 -9.57 2.66
C GLN A 372 -35.18 -8.04 2.56
N HIS A 373 -35.32 -7.45 1.37
CA HIS A 373 -35.31 -6.00 1.19
C HIS A 373 -36.40 -5.32 2.02
N GLU A 374 -37.63 -5.86 2.02
CA GLU A 374 -38.72 -5.36 2.87
C GLU A 374 -38.41 -5.51 4.37
N ALA A 375 -37.80 -6.63 4.77
CA ALA A 375 -37.37 -6.84 6.15
C ALA A 375 -36.30 -5.83 6.58
N ILE A 376 -35.36 -5.50 5.69
CA ILE A 376 -34.35 -4.47 5.88
C ILE A 376 -35.02 -3.10 6.03
N GLN A 377 -35.96 -2.73 5.15
CA GLN A 377 -36.70 -1.47 5.27
C GLN A 377 -37.43 -1.36 6.61
N LYS A 378 -38.16 -2.41 7.03
CA LYS A 378 -38.84 -2.45 8.34
C LYS A 378 -37.88 -2.31 9.52
N PHE A 379 -36.67 -2.85 9.40
CA PHE A 379 -35.65 -2.75 10.44
C PHE A 379 -35.07 -1.33 10.57
N ILE A 380 -34.95 -0.63 9.44
CA ILE A 380 -34.35 0.70 9.38
C ILE A 380 -35.34 1.79 9.84
N GLN A 381 -36.64 1.57 9.66
CA GLN A 381 -37.69 2.50 10.06
C GLN A 381 -37.49 2.98 11.51
N GLY A 382 -37.39 4.31 11.69
CA GLY A 382 -37.18 4.95 12.98
C GLY A 382 -35.72 5.09 13.42
N THR A 383 -34.75 4.73 12.57
CA THR A 383 -33.31 4.98 12.80
C THR A 383 -32.79 6.09 11.88
N VAL A 384 -31.55 6.57 12.13
CA VAL A 384 -30.86 7.54 11.25
C VAL A 384 -30.74 7.05 9.79
N ALA A 385 -30.82 5.73 9.57
CA ALA A 385 -30.70 5.14 8.25
C ALA A 385 -32.01 5.11 7.44
N ASP A 386 -33.12 5.69 7.89
CA ASP A 386 -34.45 5.62 7.21
C ASP A 386 -34.42 6.06 5.73
N SER A 387 -33.58 7.04 5.40
CA SER A 387 -33.40 7.53 4.03
C SER A 387 -32.28 6.82 3.25
N ALA A 388 -31.65 5.79 3.82
CA ALA A 388 -30.52 5.11 3.23
C ALA A 388 -30.94 4.19 2.06
N PRO A 389 -30.27 4.28 0.89
CA PRO A 389 -30.57 3.39 -0.22
C PRO A 389 -30.05 1.97 0.07
N VAL A 390 -30.85 0.97 -0.32
CA VAL A 390 -30.46 -0.44 -0.28
C VAL A 390 -30.08 -0.89 -1.69
N VAL A 391 -28.83 -1.29 -1.89
CA VAL A 391 -28.29 -1.69 -3.19
C VAL A 391 -27.97 -3.19 -3.18
N PRO A 392 -28.60 -4.00 -4.06
CA PRO A 392 -28.25 -5.41 -4.22
C PRO A 392 -26.97 -5.56 -5.04
N ILE A 393 -25.99 -6.28 -4.48
CA ILE A 393 -24.68 -6.50 -5.08
C ILE A 393 -24.21 -7.95 -4.96
N SER A 394 -23.30 -8.34 -5.85
CA SER A 394 -22.47 -9.53 -5.67
C SER A 394 -21.01 -9.12 -5.66
N ALA A 395 -20.41 -9.09 -4.46
CA ALA A 395 -19.01 -8.71 -4.28
C ALA A 395 -18.04 -9.68 -4.96
N GLN A 396 -18.40 -10.98 -4.98
CA GLN A 396 -17.54 -12.04 -5.51
C GLN A 396 -17.45 -11.97 -7.04
N LEU A 397 -18.60 -11.78 -7.70
CA LEU A 397 -18.71 -11.69 -9.15
C LEU A 397 -18.46 -10.25 -9.66
N LYS A 398 -18.39 -9.27 -8.76
CA LYS A 398 -18.25 -7.83 -9.06
C LYS A 398 -19.41 -7.25 -9.87
N TYR A 399 -20.62 -7.74 -9.66
CA TYR A 399 -21.83 -7.13 -10.24
C TYR A 399 -22.33 -5.96 -9.38
N ASN A 400 -22.89 -4.95 -10.06
CA ASN A 400 -23.46 -3.72 -9.46
C ASN A 400 -22.49 -2.87 -8.64
N ILE A 401 -21.17 -3.05 -8.81
CA ILE A 401 -20.17 -2.21 -8.14
C ILE A 401 -20.22 -0.77 -8.67
N ASP A 402 -20.51 -0.58 -9.97
CA ASP A 402 -20.64 0.72 -10.61
C ASP A 402 -21.78 1.55 -9.97
N VAL A 403 -22.90 0.90 -9.66
CA VAL A 403 -24.05 1.49 -8.97
C VAL A 403 -23.65 1.96 -7.58
N VAL A 404 -22.88 1.16 -6.83
CA VAL A 404 -22.35 1.55 -5.51
C VAL A 404 -21.45 2.77 -5.64
N CYS A 405 -20.58 2.83 -6.65
CA CYS A 405 -19.72 3.99 -6.91
C CYS A 405 -20.54 5.26 -7.19
N GLU A 406 -21.61 5.13 -7.97
CA GLU A 406 -22.54 6.23 -8.23
C GLU A 406 -23.21 6.72 -6.93
N TYR A 407 -23.72 5.80 -6.10
CA TYR A 407 -24.34 6.17 -4.81
C TYR A 407 -23.33 6.80 -3.85
N ILE A 408 -22.09 6.32 -3.79
CA ILE A 408 -21.03 6.94 -2.98
C ILE A 408 -20.84 8.40 -3.41
N VAL A 409 -20.75 8.67 -4.71
CA VAL A 409 -20.56 10.03 -5.24
C VAL A 409 -21.77 10.92 -4.97
N LYS A 410 -22.99 10.40 -5.04
CA LYS A 410 -24.22 11.19 -4.88
C LYS A 410 -24.67 11.40 -3.43
N LYS A 411 -24.51 10.41 -2.57
CA LYS A 411 -25.12 10.40 -1.22
C LYS A 411 -24.17 10.79 -0.10
N ILE A 412 -22.87 10.55 -0.27
CA ILE A 412 -21.87 10.92 0.72
C ILE A 412 -21.27 12.25 0.25
N PRO A 413 -21.63 13.42 0.80
CA PRO A 413 -20.91 14.65 0.50
C PRO A 413 -19.50 14.62 1.10
N ILE A 414 -18.63 15.51 0.62
CA ILE A 414 -17.34 15.72 1.27
C ILE A 414 -17.61 16.59 2.51
N PRO A 415 -17.18 16.16 3.71
CA PRO A 415 -17.30 17.01 4.88
C PRO A 415 -16.42 18.24 4.74
N GLU A 416 -16.91 19.39 5.19
CA GLU A 416 -16.11 20.61 5.26
C GLU A 416 -15.06 20.44 6.36
N ARG A 417 -13.78 20.54 5.96
CA ARG A 417 -12.64 20.39 6.86
C ARG A 417 -11.83 21.67 6.88
N ASN A 418 -11.39 22.08 8.07
CA ASN A 418 -10.58 23.28 8.25
C ASN A 418 -9.11 22.96 7.93
N PHE A 419 -8.58 23.59 6.89
CA PHE A 419 -7.17 23.46 6.47
C PHE A 419 -6.23 24.41 7.22
N ILE A 420 -6.76 25.53 7.72
CA ILE A 420 -5.98 26.61 8.35
C ILE A 420 -5.64 26.31 9.81
N SER A 421 -6.51 25.56 10.50
CA SER A 421 -6.29 25.16 11.88
C SER A 421 -4.99 24.34 12.04
N PRO A 422 -4.36 24.35 13.22
CA PRO A 422 -3.17 23.53 13.45
C PRO A 422 -3.47 22.05 13.19
N PRO A 423 -2.49 21.30 12.64
CA PRO A 423 -2.69 19.93 12.24
C PRO A 423 -2.94 19.04 13.44
N ASN A 424 -4.01 18.24 13.34
CA ASN A 424 -4.39 17.25 14.34
C ASN A 424 -4.73 15.94 13.62
N MET A 425 -3.97 14.90 13.94
CA MET A 425 -4.06 13.56 13.36
C MET A 425 -4.29 12.54 14.46
N ILE A 426 -5.25 11.64 14.26
CA ILE A 426 -5.46 10.50 15.13
C ILE A 426 -4.71 9.30 14.56
N VAL A 427 -3.84 8.70 15.38
CA VAL A 427 -3.07 7.50 15.02
C VAL A 427 -3.93 6.26 15.27
N ILE A 428 -4.14 5.47 14.23
CA ILE A 428 -5.02 4.29 14.26
C ILE A 428 -4.19 3.00 14.15
N ARG A 429 -3.05 3.07 13.47
CA ARG A 429 -2.08 1.99 13.38
C ARG A 429 -0.67 2.54 13.47
N SER A 430 0.26 1.73 13.94
CA SER A 430 1.68 2.06 13.90
C SER A 430 2.47 0.87 13.38
N PHE A 431 3.42 1.14 12.51
CA PHE A 431 4.17 0.11 11.82
C PHE A 431 5.63 0.48 11.67
N ASP A 432 6.45 -0.56 11.75
CA ASP A 432 7.85 -0.56 11.36
C ASP A 432 7.98 -1.00 9.90
N VAL A 433 8.71 -0.22 9.10
CA VAL A 433 8.97 -0.52 7.68
C VAL A 433 10.25 -1.34 7.51
N ASN A 434 11.06 -1.44 8.56
CA ASN A 434 12.34 -2.13 8.57
C ASN A 434 12.12 -3.63 8.48
N LYS A 435 12.72 -4.28 7.47
CA LYS A 435 12.65 -5.74 7.35
C LYS A 435 13.78 -6.38 8.17
N PRO A 436 13.66 -7.67 8.54
CA PRO A 436 14.80 -8.40 9.08
C PRO A 436 15.96 -8.41 8.09
N GLY A 437 17.17 -8.10 8.55
CA GLY A 437 18.40 -8.11 7.74
C GLY A 437 18.85 -6.74 7.20
N TYR A 438 18.18 -5.64 7.56
CA TYR A 438 18.71 -4.30 7.32
C TYR A 438 19.94 -4.04 8.21
N GLU A 439 20.93 -3.35 7.65
CA GLU A 439 22.07 -2.83 8.42
C GLU A 439 21.62 -1.65 9.30
N VAL A 440 22.37 -1.39 10.37
CA VAL A 440 22.02 -0.35 11.37
C VAL A 440 21.91 1.04 10.72
N ASP A 441 22.77 1.32 9.74
CA ASP A 441 22.83 2.61 9.04
C ASP A 441 21.65 2.83 8.08
N GLU A 442 20.97 1.76 7.66
CA GLU A 442 19.83 1.82 6.73
C GLU A 442 18.47 1.81 7.44
N ILE A 443 18.46 1.78 8.78
CA ILE A 443 17.23 1.74 9.57
C ILE A 443 16.44 3.03 9.34
N LYS A 444 15.20 2.86 8.90
CA LYS A 444 14.23 3.95 8.81
C LYS A 444 13.51 4.12 10.14
N GLY A 445 13.10 5.35 10.45
CA GLY A 445 12.30 5.61 11.63
C GLY A 445 10.91 4.97 11.57
N GLY A 446 10.21 5.04 12.69
CA GLY A 446 8.87 4.49 12.85
C GLY A 446 7.81 5.24 12.02
N VAL A 447 6.73 4.54 11.67
CA VAL A 447 5.63 5.12 10.89
C VAL A 447 4.33 5.09 11.68
N ALA A 448 3.67 6.24 11.75
CA ALA A 448 2.34 6.40 12.33
C ALA A 448 1.30 6.49 11.20
N GLY A 449 0.36 5.54 11.18
CA GLY A 449 -0.74 5.48 10.23
C GLY A 449 -2.03 5.99 10.85
N GLY A 450 -2.71 6.92 10.20
CA GLY A 450 -3.92 7.49 10.75
C GLY A 450 -4.64 8.45 9.81
N SER A 451 -5.62 9.17 10.34
CA SER A 451 -6.38 10.16 9.59
C SER A 451 -6.19 11.54 10.22
N ILE A 452 -6.00 12.53 9.35
CA ILE A 452 -5.94 13.94 9.75
C ILE A 452 -7.38 14.46 9.87
N LEU A 453 -7.72 15.04 11.01
CA LEU A 453 -9.04 15.64 11.25
C LEU A 453 -9.08 17.10 10.79
N ARG A 454 -8.04 17.88 11.12
CA ARG A 454 -7.91 19.31 10.80
C ARG A 454 -6.45 19.65 10.53
N GLY A 455 -6.23 20.72 9.77
CA GLY A 455 -4.92 21.24 9.40
C GLY A 455 -4.18 20.42 8.35
N VAL A 456 -3.14 21.00 7.77
CA VAL A 456 -2.32 20.36 6.74
C VAL A 456 -0.96 19.98 7.34
N LEU A 457 -0.54 18.73 7.17
CA LEU A 457 0.80 18.29 7.55
C LEU A 457 1.76 18.45 6.36
N LYS A 458 2.97 18.96 6.63
CA LYS A 458 4.01 19.13 5.61
C LYS A 458 5.21 18.22 5.90
N VAL A 459 5.90 17.76 4.85
CA VAL A 459 7.19 17.07 5.02
C VAL A 459 8.19 18.00 5.70
N ASN A 460 9.06 17.44 6.55
CA ASN A 460 10.03 18.15 7.40
C ASN A 460 9.45 18.99 8.54
N GLN A 461 8.15 18.99 8.77
CA GLN A 461 7.55 19.66 9.93
C GLN A 461 7.88 18.91 11.23
N PHE A 462 8.08 19.66 12.33
CA PHE A 462 8.19 19.12 13.67
C PHE A 462 6.80 18.82 14.24
N ILE A 463 6.68 17.65 14.85
CA ILE A 463 5.44 17.14 15.41
C ILE A 463 5.66 16.64 16.83
N GLU A 464 4.59 16.65 17.60
CA GLU A 464 4.50 15.99 18.90
C GLU A 464 3.43 14.90 18.87
N VAL A 465 3.65 13.85 19.65
CA VAL A 465 2.67 12.78 19.88
C VAL A 465 2.30 12.77 21.36
N ARG A 466 1.01 12.93 21.65
CA ARG A 466 0.42 12.89 23.00
C ARG A 466 -0.61 11.75 23.09
N PRO A 467 -0.74 11.07 24.25
CA PRO A 467 -0.06 11.26 25.54
C PRO A 467 1.42 10.82 25.57
N GLY A 468 1.92 10.19 24.51
CA GLY A 468 3.33 9.82 24.38
C GLY A 468 3.71 8.60 25.22
N ILE A 469 4.85 8.67 25.89
CA ILE A 469 5.36 7.61 26.77
C ILE A 469 4.77 7.81 28.16
N VAL A 470 4.04 6.80 28.62
CA VAL A 470 3.42 6.77 29.95
C VAL A 470 4.30 5.92 30.86
N VAL A 471 4.89 6.54 31.88
CA VAL A 471 5.67 5.88 32.92
C VAL A 471 4.90 5.99 34.23
N LYS A 472 4.87 4.90 34.99
CA LYS A 472 4.32 4.90 36.35
C LYS A 472 5.50 4.92 37.32
N ASP A 473 5.56 5.95 38.14
CA ASP A 473 6.56 6.05 39.19
C ASP A 473 6.26 5.04 40.32
N GLU A 474 7.26 4.77 41.16
CA GLU A 474 7.13 3.80 42.28
C GLU A 474 6.02 4.17 43.27
N SER A 475 5.66 5.46 43.37
CA SER A 475 4.55 5.97 44.17
C SER A 475 3.17 5.81 43.52
N GLY A 476 3.10 5.23 42.31
CA GLY A 476 1.85 5.04 41.56
C GLY A 476 1.38 6.27 40.76
N ASN A 477 2.13 7.37 40.80
CA ASN A 477 1.86 8.56 39.99
C ASN A 477 2.17 8.29 38.51
N ILE A 478 1.28 8.74 37.63
CA ILE A 478 1.41 8.57 36.19
C ILE A 478 2.10 9.80 35.62
N ARG A 479 3.30 9.63 35.08
CA ARG A 479 4.04 10.68 34.36
C ARG A 479 3.91 10.44 32.85
N CYS A 480 3.44 11.46 32.13
CA CYS A 480 3.33 11.44 30.68
C CYS A 480 4.43 12.30 30.07
N THR A 481 5.19 11.73 29.14
CA THR A 481 6.21 12.47 28.37
C THR A 481 5.83 12.42 26.90
N PRO A 482 5.57 13.58 26.25
CA PRO A 482 5.22 13.62 24.85
C PRO A 482 6.43 13.22 23.99
N ILE A 483 6.16 12.60 22.84
CA ILE A 483 7.22 12.21 21.91
C ILE A 483 7.35 13.30 20.86
N TYR A 484 8.51 13.95 20.78
CA TYR A 484 8.82 14.91 19.73
C TYR A 484 9.53 14.22 18.58
N SER A 485 9.12 14.53 17.36
CA SER A 485 9.70 13.94 16.15
C SER A 485 9.60 14.89 14.96
N ARG A 486 10.26 14.54 13.86
CA ARG A 486 10.18 15.25 12.59
C ARG A 486 9.59 14.34 11.53
N ILE A 487 8.74 14.89 10.67
CA ILE A 487 8.18 14.17 9.52
C ILE A 487 9.26 14.01 8.45
N VAL A 488 9.59 12.77 8.11
CA VAL A 488 10.55 12.42 7.05
C VAL A 488 9.85 12.26 5.71
N SER A 489 8.69 11.61 5.71
CA SER A 489 7.96 11.28 4.48
C SER A 489 6.48 11.11 4.75
N LEU A 490 5.62 11.46 3.79
CA LEU A 490 4.18 11.23 3.85
C LEU A 490 3.78 10.26 2.73
N PHE A 491 3.02 9.23 3.08
CA PHE A 491 2.56 8.23 2.12
C PHE A 491 1.04 8.04 2.18
N ALA A 492 0.38 8.09 1.02
CA ALA A 492 -0.97 7.58 0.83
C ALA A 492 -0.90 6.30 0.00
N GLU A 493 -0.99 5.16 0.69
CA GLU A 493 -0.85 3.82 0.10
C GLU A 493 0.51 3.59 -0.62
N GLN A 494 0.58 3.81 -1.94
CA GLN A 494 1.81 3.71 -2.74
C GLN A 494 2.31 5.08 -3.20
N ASN A 495 1.50 6.12 -3.03
CA ASN A 495 1.79 7.46 -3.51
C ASN A 495 2.55 8.24 -2.42
N GLU A 496 3.67 8.85 -2.81
CA GLU A 496 4.41 9.78 -1.96
C GLU A 496 3.78 11.19 -2.05
N LEU A 497 3.61 11.81 -0.89
CA LEU A 497 2.99 13.12 -0.72
C LEU A 497 4.01 14.11 -0.15
N GLN A 498 3.93 15.36 -0.60
CA GLN A 498 4.72 16.46 -0.02
C GLN A 498 3.97 17.19 1.09
N PHE A 499 2.65 17.30 0.94
CA PHE A 499 1.74 17.76 1.98
C PHE A 499 0.54 16.83 2.06
N ALA A 500 -0.04 16.74 3.25
CA ALA A 500 -1.15 15.87 3.56
C ALA A 500 -2.33 16.71 4.04
N VAL A 501 -3.46 16.57 3.35
CA VAL A 501 -4.70 17.27 3.71
C VAL A 501 -5.50 16.50 4.78
N PRO A 502 -6.39 17.19 5.50
CA PRO A 502 -7.44 16.54 6.29
C PRO A 502 -8.22 15.52 5.46
N GLY A 503 -8.28 14.29 5.95
CA GLY A 503 -9.00 13.20 5.30
C GLY A 503 -8.11 12.08 4.81
N GLY A 504 -8.77 11.00 4.43
CA GLY A 504 -8.11 9.77 4.02
C GLY A 504 -7.30 9.13 5.14
N LEU A 505 -6.49 8.17 4.75
CA LEU A 505 -5.55 7.48 5.61
C LEU A 505 -4.14 7.68 5.09
N ILE A 506 -3.28 8.16 5.98
CA ILE A 506 -1.93 8.61 5.65
C ILE A 506 -0.95 7.90 6.58
N GLY A 507 0.13 7.39 5.99
CA GLY A 507 1.31 6.92 6.70
C GLY A 507 2.30 8.06 6.85
N VAL A 508 2.44 8.58 8.07
CA VAL A 508 3.44 9.60 8.41
C VAL A 508 4.70 8.89 8.86
N GLY A 509 5.72 8.91 8.01
CA GLY A 509 7.06 8.44 8.33
C GLY A 509 7.77 9.47 9.20
N THR A 510 8.22 9.05 10.38
CA THR A 510 8.78 9.93 11.40
C THR A 510 10.20 9.52 11.76
N THR A 511 10.93 10.40 12.45
CA THR A 511 12.24 10.07 13.05
C THR A 511 12.11 9.32 14.38
N MET A 512 10.90 8.93 14.80
CA MET A 512 10.69 8.17 16.04
C MET A 512 11.41 6.82 16.00
N ASP A 513 11.83 6.34 17.16
CA ASP A 513 12.39 5.00 17.30
C ASP A 513 11.37 3.94 16.81
N PRO A 514 11.76 3.06 15.87
CA PRO A 514 10.93 1.94 15.42
C PRO A 514 10.34 1.10 16.56
N THR A 515 11.04 0.96 17.70
CA THR A 515 10.57 0.18 18.86
C THR A 515 9.27 0.71 19.48
N LEU A 516 9.03 2.02 19.40
CA LEU A 516 7.81 2.67 19.88
C LEU A 516 6.64 2.45 18.91
N THR A 517 6.92 2.30 17.62
CA THR A 517 5.90 2.12 16.58
C THR A 517 5.55 0.66 16.30
N ARG A 518 6.36 -0.29 16.79
CA ARG A 518 6.18 -1.71 16.54
C ARG A 518 4.84 -2.22 17.07
N ALA A 519 4.15 -3.01 16.24
CA ALA A 519 2.93 -3.75 16.61
C ALA A 519 1.80 -2.88 17.20
N ASP A 520 1.46 -1.76 16.56
CA ASP A 520 0.30 -0.93 16.94
C ASP A 520 0.36 -0.35 18.37
N ARG A 521 1.56 -0.05 18.88
CA ARG A 521 1.76 0.57 20.20
C ARG A 521 1.29 2.03 20.29
N LEU A 522 1.26 2.76 19.18
CA LEU A 522 0.80 4.16 19.15
C LEU A 522 -0.69 4.31 18.82
N VAL A 523 -1.47 3.23 18.84
CA VAL A 523 -2.90 3.30 18.53
C VAL A 523 -3.66 4.12 19.56
N GLY A 524 -4.49 5.04 19.06
CA GLY A 524 -5.27 5.97 19.87
C GLY A 524 -4.51 7.20 20.31
N GLN A 525 -3.20 7.31 20.02
CA GLN A 525 -2.46 8.53 20.28
C GLN A 525 -2.80 9.63 19.27
N VAL A 526 -2.62 10.87 19.68
CA VAL A 526 -2.88 12.07 18.89
C VAL A 526 -1.54 12.67 18.48
N LEU A 527 -1.40 12.93 17.19
CA LEU A 527 -0.21 13.52 16.57
C LEU A 527 -0.59 14.91 16.03
N GLY A 528 0.21 15.92 16.33
CA GLY A 528 -0.02 17.27 15.83
C GLY A 528 1.22 18.13 15.87
N GLU A 529 1.04 19.40 15.54
CA GLU A 529 2.11 20.40 15.64
C GLU A 529 2.48 20.66 17.09
N VAL A 530 3.77 20.89 17.34
CA VAL A 530 4.34 21.09 18.68
C VAL A 530 3.63 22.23 19.42
N GLY A 531 3.05 21.93 20.58
CA GLY A 531 2.39 22.89 21.45
C GLY A 531 0.93 23.17 21.10
N SER A 532 0.39 22.58 20.03
CA SER A 532 -0.99 22.81 19.58
C SER A 532 -1.99 21.76 20.07
N LEU A 533 -1.51 20.62 20.59
CA LEU A 533 -2.36 19.50 20.97
C LEU A 533 -3.14 19.75 22.27
N PRO A 534 -4.31 19.09 22.43
CA PRO A 534 -5.13 19.22 23.62
C PRO A 534 -4.47 18.60 24.86
N ASP A 535 -5.07 18.90 26.02
CA ASP A 535 -4.59 18.44 27.32
C ASP A 535 -4.73 16.92 27.49
N VAL A 536 -3.91 16.38 28.40
CA VAL A 536 -3.92 14.96 28.75
C VAL A 536 -4.70 14.78 30.05
N PHE A 537 -5.75 13.96 30.01
CA PHE A 537 -6.63 13.70 31.15
C PHE A 537 -6.33 12.36 31.81
N VAL A 538 -6.40 12.32 33.15
CA VAL A 538 -6.33 11.09 33.97
C VAL A 538 -7.67 10.75 34.58
N GLU A 539 -8.44 11.77 34.96
CA GLU A 539 -9.82 11.61 35.40
C GLU A 539 -10.73 12.38 34.46
N LEU A 540 -11.86 11.77 34.10
CA LEU A 540 -12.87 12.37 33.24
C LEU A 540 -14.20 12.48 33.97
N GLU A 541 -14.89 13.58 33.74
CA GLU A 541 -16.29 13.80 34.07
C GLU A 541 -17.09 13.74 32.78
N VAL A 542 -17.98 12.75 32.71
CA VAL A 542 -18.71 12.39 31.50
C VAL A 542 -20.19 12.45 31.77
N ASN A 543 -20.93 13.12 30.88
CA ASN A 543 -22.37 12.97 30.80
C ASN A 543 -22.70 11.71 29.98
N PHE A 544 -23.34 10.72 30.57
CA PHE A 544 -23.58 9.42 29.95
C PHE A 544 -25.06 9.10 29.76
N PHE A 545 -25.35 8.35 28.71
CA PHE A 545 -26.66 7.82 28.37
C PHE A 545 -26.55 6.31 28.15
N LEU A 546 -27.36 5.54 28.87
CA LEU A 546 -27.42 4.09 28.73
C LEU A 546 -28.51 3.67 27.75
N LEU A 547 -28.22 2.65 26.95
CA LEU A 547 -29.19 2.04 26.06
C LEU A 547 -30.26 1.28 26.85
N ARG A 548 -31.49 1.22 26.34
CA ARG A 548 -32.60 0.52 27.02
C ARG A 548 -32.38 -1.00 27.09
N ARG A 549 -31.70 -1.56 26.09
CA ARG A 549 -31.49 -3.00 25.92
C ARG A 549 -30.05 -3.25 25.49
N LEU A 550 -29.48 -4.38 25.93
CA LEU A 550 -28.17 -4.83 25.45
C LEU A 550 -28.27 -5.21 23.97
N LEU A 551 -27.38 -4.64 23.16
CA LEU A 551 -27.24 -4.98 21.75
C LEU A 551 -26.28 -6.17 21.60
N GLY A 552 -26.43 -6.95 20.53
CA GLY A 552 -25.47 -8.01 20.18
C GLY A 552 -25.69 -9.38 20.83
N VAL A 553 -26.66 -9.55 21.73
CA VAL A 553 -26.97 -10.85 22.37
C VAL A 553 -28.14 -11.53 21.66
N ARG A 554 -27.96 -12.77 21.18
CA ARG A 554 -29.07 -13.62 20.71
C ARG A 554 -29.73 -14.27 21.91
N THR A 555 -30.89 -13.80 22.34
CA THR A 555 -31.77 -14.61 23.18
C THR A 555 -32.44 -15.67 22.30
N LYS A 556 -32.18 -16.95 22.60
CA LYS A 556 -33.01 -18.05 22.10
C LYS A 556 -34.29 -18.06 22.92
N GLY A 557 -35.38 -17.54 22.36
CA GLY A 557 -36.69 -17.54 22.99
C GLY A 557 -37.03 -16.24 23.72
N SER A 558 -38.32 -16.11 24.03
CA SER A 558 -39.07 -14.97 24.60
C SER A 558 -38.62 -14.50 25.99
N GLU A 559 -37.39 -14.84 26.40
CA GLU A 559 -36.79 -14.32 27.63
C GLU A 559 -36.22 -12.93 27.36
N ARG A 560 -36.63 -12.01 28.23
CA ARG A 560 -36.43 -10.56 28.13
C ARG A 560 -35.00 -10.24 27.69
N GLN A 561 -34.86 -9.58 26.53
CA GLN A 561 -33.61 -8.93 26.12
C GLN A 561 -33.01 -8.23 27.34
N GLY A 562 -31.79 -8.64 27.73
CA GLY A 562 -31.16 -8.20 28.98
C GLY A 562 -31.18 -6.68 29.09
N LYS A 563 -31.95 -6.15 30.05
CA LYS A 563 -32.03 -4.72 30.30
C LYS A 563 -30.67 -4.25 30.83
N VAL A 564 -30.21 -3.11 30.34
CA VAL A 564 -28.94 -2.52 30.82
C VAL A 564 -29.14 -2.04 32.26
N SER A 565 -28.42 -2.63 33.22
CA SER A 565 -28.36 -2.14 34.60
C SER A 565 -27.58 -0.82 34.69
N LYS A 566 -27.93 0.02 35.67
CA LYS A 566 -27.24 1.28 35.97
C LYS A 566 -25.77 1.03 36.36
N LEU A 567 -24.92 2.05 36.18
CA LEU A 567 -23.51 2.00 36.56
C LEU A 567 -23.34 1.90 38.08
N THR A 568 -22.42 1.04 38.51
CA THR A 568 -22.08 0.88 39.94
C THR A 568 -20.74 1.54 40.26
N LYS A 569 -20.59 2.03 41.49
CA LYS A 569 -19.30 2.58 41.95
C LYS A 569 -18.26 1.47 41.97
N SER A 570 -17.01 1.81 41.67
CA SER A 570 -15.85 0.93 41.57
C SER A 570 -15.89 -0.14 40.47
N GLU A 571 -16.88 -0.08 39.57
CA GLU A 571 -16.95 -0.94 38.39
C GLU A 571 -15.87 -0.56 37.36
N ILE A 572 -15.33 -1.55 36.67
CA ILE A 572 -14.38 -1.36 35.57
C ILE A 572 -15.14 -1.40 34.25
N LEU A 573 -15.12 -0.28 33.53
CA LEU A 573 -15.70 -0.13 32.21
C LEU A 573 -14.59 0.03 31.18
N MET A 574 -14.89 -0.28 29.93
CA MET A 574 -14.03 0.04 28.80
C MET A 574 -14.59 1.28 28.12
N LEU A 575 -13.76 2.31 28.01
CA LEU A 575 -14.07 3.56 27.33
C LEU A 575 -13.38 3.57 25.98
N ASN A 576 -14.14 3.86 24.93
CA ASN A 576 -13.57 4.22 23.63
C ASN A 576 -13.78 5.72 23.43
N ILE A 577 -12.66 6.46 23.43
CA ILE A 577 -12.60 7.92 23.25
C ILE A 577 -11.89 8.17 21.94
N GLY A 578 -12.62 8.60 20.92
CA GLY A 578 -12.09 8.65 19.54
C GLY A 578 -11.59 7.27 19.10
N SER A 579 -10.28 7.12 18.93
CA SER A 579 -9.63 5.85 18.59
C SER A 579 -8.84 5.20 19.74
N MET A 580 -8.84 5.81 20.92
CA MET A 580 -8.20 5.28 22.12
C MET A 580 -9.17 4.40 22.89
N SER A 581 -8.75 3.16 23.18
CA SER A 581 -9.47 2.23 24.05
C SER A 581 -8.77 2.15 25.40
N THR A 582 -9.40 2.63 26.46
CA THR A 582 -8.83 2.61 27.83
C THR A 582 -9.80 1.99 28.83
N GLY A 583 -9.25 1.34 29.85
CA GLY A 583 -10.04 0.92 31.01
C GLY A 583 -10.30 2.12 31.92
N ALA A 584 -11.49 2.19 32.49
CA ALA A 584 -11.82 3.22 33.48
C ALA A 584 -12.56 2.64 34.66
N LYS A 585 -12.19 3.07 35.86
CA LYS A 585 -12.88 2.75 37.11
C LYS A 585 -13.88 3.85 37.43
N VAL A 586 -15.12 3.48 37.71
CA VAL A 586 -16.16 4.43 38.10
C VAL A 586 -15.95 4.90 39.53
N THR A 587 -15.61 6.17 39.75
CA THR A 587 -15.34 6.71 41.10
C THR A 587 -16.64 7.21 41.74
N ALA A 588 -17.44 7.95 40.98
CA ALA A 588 -18.72 8.49 41.42
C ALA A 588 -19.73 8.49 40.27
N VAL A 589 -21.00 8.28 40.60
CA VAL A 589 -22.14 8.37 39.67
C VAL A 589 -23.17 9.29 40.31
N LYS A 590 -23.61 10.32 39.57
CA LYS A 590 -24.66 11.27 39.94
C LYS A 590 -25.64 11.39 38.78
N ASN A 591 -26.80 10.74 38.86
CA ASN A 591 -27.81 10.71 37.79
C ASN A 591 -27.19 10.44 36.41
N ASP A 592 -27.00 11.48 35.60
CA ASP A 592 -26.47 11.40 34.23
C ASP A 592 -24.97 11.73 34.12
N LEU A 593 -24.32 12.14 35.22
CA LEU A 593 -22.89 12.42 35.29
C LEU A 593 -22.13 11.28 35.98
N ALA A 594 -21.04 10.83 35.37
CA ALA A 594 -20.12 9.87 35.97
C ALA A 594 -18.70 10.45 36.01
N LYS A 595 -18.04 10.28 37.16
CA LYS A 595 -16.62 10.55 37.31
C LYS A 595 -15.85 9.24 37.15
N LEU A 596 -14.94 9.21 36.18
CA LEU A 596 -14.23 8.03 35.72
C LEU A 596 -12.73 8.25 35.88
N GLN A 597 -12.06 7.34 36.60
CA GLN A 597 -10.60 7.33 36.72
C GLN A 597 -10.02 6.40 35.65
N LEU A 598 -9.16 6.92 34.78
CA LEU A 598 -8.59 6.17 33.65
C LEU A 598 -7.38 5.34 34.08
N THR A 599 -7.23 4.14 33.51
CA THR A 599 -6.04 3.30 33.74
C THR A 599 -4.81 3.78 32.97
N SER A 600 -5.06 4.35 31.79
CA SER A 600 -4.07 5.01 30.95
C SER A 600 -4.58 6.41 30.59
N PRO A 601 -3.70 7.42 30.62
CA PRO A 601 -4.05 8.80 30.32
C PRO A 601 -4.44 8.95 28.85
N VAL A 602 -5.33 9.90 28.56
CA VAL A 602 -5.87 10.11 27.21
C VAL A 602 -5.78 11.59 26.84
N CYS A 603 -5.31 11.88 25.63
CA CYS A 603 -5.31 13.21 25.04
C CYS A 603 -6.64 13.40 24.29
N THR A 604 -7.48 14.33 24.72
CA THR A 604 -8.83 14.52 24.18
C THR A 604 -9.31 15.95 24.40
N SER A 605 -10.25 16.42 23.59
CA SER A 605 -10.88 17.73 23.75
C SER A 605 -12.19 17.63 24.54
N LYS A 606 -12.57 18.71 25.25
CA LYS A 606 -13.90 18.81 25.87
C LYS A 606 -15.00 18.68 24.80
N GLY A 607 -16.06 17.94 25.12
CA GLY A 607 -17.19 17.67 24.21
C GLY A 607 -16.99 16.48 23.27
N GLU A 608 -15.83 15.81 23.29
CA GLU A 608 -15.66 14.57 22.54
C GLU A 608 -16.60 13.47 23.05
N LYS A 609 -17.09 12.67 22.10
CA LYS A 609 -18.00 11.57 22.41
C LYS A 609 -17.23 10.34 22.84
N ILE A 610 -17.85 9.58 23.71
CA ILE A 610 -17.31 8.32 24.18
C ILE A 610 -18.34 7.22 24.03
N ALA A 611 -17.86 6.01 23.75
CA ALA A 611 -18.66 4.80 23.82
C ALA A 611 -18.31 4.03 25.11
N LEU A 612 -19.34 3.61 25.84
CA LEU A 612 -19.24 2.89 27.11
C LEU A 612 -19.48 1.41 26.86
N SER A 613 -18.52 0.59 27.23
CA SER A 613 -18.61 -0.86 27.13
C SER A 613 -18.43 -1.52 28.50
N ARG A 614 -19.24 -2.54 28.75
CA ARG A 614 -19.19 -3.34 29.98
C ARG A 614 -18.89 -4.80 29.66
N ARG A 615 -18.20 -5.47 30.57
CA ARG A 615 -17.90 -6.89 30.44
C ARG A 615 -19.13 -7.73 30.83
N VAL A 616 -19.71 -8.44 29.87
CA VAL A 616 -20.82 -9.39 30.05
C VAL A 616 -20.42 -10.71 29.41
N GLU A 617 -20.57 -11.83 30.13
CA GLU A 617 -20.21 -13.18 29.62
C GLU A 617 -18.78 -13.24 29.04
N LYS A 618 -17.82 -12.62 29.74
CA LYS A 618 -16.39 -12.49 29.36
C LYS A 618 -16.10 -11.56 28.17
N HIS A 619 -17.10 -11.05 27.47
CA HIS A 619 -16.94 -10.15 26.31
C HIS A 619 -17.30 -8.71 26.66
N TRP A 620 -16.67 -7.74 25.99
CA TRP A 620 -17.05 -6.34 26.10
C TRP A 620 -18.26 -6.07 25.21
N ARG A 621 -19.32 -5.51 25.80
CA ARG A 621 -20.58 -5.18 25.12
C ARG A 621 -20.87 -3.71 25.28
N LEU A 622 -21.34 -3.08 24.21
CA LEU A 622 -21.74 -1.68 24.22
C LEU A 622 -22.99 -1.49 25.09
N ILE A 623 -22.90 -0.63 26.10
CA ILE A 623 -24.01 -0.34 27.03
C ILE A 623 -24.60 1.06 26.85
N GLY A 624 -23.84 1.97 26.27
CA GLY A 624 -24.21 3.38 26.22
C GLY A 624 -23.15 4.25 25.56
N TRP A 625 -23.41 5.53 25.57
CA TRP A 625 -22.51 6.56 25.06
C TRP A 625 -22.51 7.76 25.98
N GLY A 626 -21.54 8.65 25.82
CA GLY A 626 -21.48 9.88 26.60
C GLY A 626 -20.68 10.97 25.93
N GLN A 627 -20.59 12.12 26.60
CA GLN A 627 -19.79 13.27 26.18
C GLN A 627 -18.94 13.76 27.35
N ILE A 628 -17.68 14.08 27.06
CA ILE A 628 -16.74 14.61 28.04
C ILE A 628 -17.11 16.05 28.36
N GLN A 629 -17.32 16.37 29.64
CA GLN A 629 -17.61 17.73 30.12
C GLN A 629 -16.36 18.40 30.67
N ALA A 630 -15.69 17.73 31.60
CA ALA A 630 -14.50 18.21 32.27
C ALA A 630 -13.61 17.03 32.69
N GLY A 631 -12.45 17.32 33.26
CA GLY A 631 -11.56 16.29 33.78
C GLY A 631 -10.36 16.90 34.48
N ILE A 632 -9.61 16.05 35.19
CA ILE A 632 -8.34 16.44 35.80
C ILE A 632 -7.24 16.19 34.78
N THR A 633 -6.54 17.26 34.43
CA THR A 633 -5.42 17.27 33.50
C THR A 633 -4.12 16.93 34.22
N LEU A 634 -3.21 16.28 33.51
CA LEU A 634 -1.80 16.18 33.88
C LEU A 634 -1.03 17.32 33.21
N ASP A 635 -0.17 17.96 33.98
CA ASP A 635 0.81 18.89 33.43
C ASP A 635 1.82 18.11 32.58
N VAL A 636 1.81 18.40 31.28
CA VAL A 636 2.77 17.86 30.33
C VAL A 636 4.01 18.75 30.38
N PRO A 637 5.23 18.18 30.50
CA PRO A 637 6.44 18.99 30.50
C PRO A 637 6.52 19.83 29.21
N PRO A 638 6.89 21.12 29.30
CA PRO A 638 6.97 22.00 28.15
C PRO A 638 7.95 21.44 27.12
N ALA A 639 7.68 21.72 25.84
CA ALA A 639 8.54 21.29 24.76
C ALA A 639 9.98 21.77 24.99
N PRO A 640 10.99 20.90 24.81
CA PRO A 640 12.36 21.38 24.79
C PRO A 640 12.47 22.42 23.67
N LEU A 641 13.12 23.56 23.96
CA LEU A 641 13.44 24.57 22.94
C LEU A 641 14.27 23.87 21.86
N LEU A 642 13.64 23.59 20.71
CA LEU A 642 14.30 23.02 19.53
C LEU A 642 15.20 24.12 18.95
N SER A 643 16.50 24.05 19.27
CA SER A 643 17.55 24.91 18.72
C SER A 643 17.94 24.52 17.31
#